data_AF-A0A9D2FLF5-F1
#
_entry.id   AF-A0A9D2FLF5-F1
#
_cell.length_a   1.000
_cell.length_b   1.000
_cell.length_c   1.000
_cell.angle_alpha   90.00
_cell.angle_beta   90.00
_cell.angle_gamma   90.00
#
_symmetry.space_group_name_H-M   'P 1'
#
loop_
_entity.id
_entity.type
_entity.pdbx_description
1 polymer ?
#
loop_
_entity_poly.entity_id
_entity_poly.type
_entity_poly.pdbx_seq_one_letter_code
_entity_poly.pdbx_strand_id
1 'polypeptide(L)'
;MKKLVKECCRRPAVLVLLAVELLILLSSLAAALRPVVQYAYTPDQWEVIAQQSTVTYDEEGRRGVTQMSEGEPILQTPAMSLPAGHYRVQLEYRYRPGMDADGVEHHASVYFTAGEEMAVSGEHGWVDGNAQQDTVVLNVDYASDTVRLVANNDGGIFTIGDVTIREDKTFAWACVLGWLTLFLLADLALLRLLPGSPAALPDAGMRGCLWLLAGVTVLVCVPALMNGGGAQGADWRFHLSRIEGIAQGLREGQFPVRIYSQAKDGYGYAPSLFYGELFLYFPAVLRLLGMSVQGAYRAYLIAVQALTAGISFFSFRQMFRHNKTALLGSILYMLAPYHIYNIYWRTAVGEYTALAFLPLIPAALTLLYGPALPGRRQARLACGELTVAFGALVQTHMISLELAALACGVFCLWHFRRTFAWPVLRVWLAAAALVVLLNLWFLLPFVSMLLGGYNNMYGGESFAGGLSVQKNGLWLSELLTWRDDHNSIGVVLVAGAVALVWCMLTQGDRMPSRERKVGAWALGLGALACWMSTNTFPWGWVGALPGIGKLLLAIQFPWRYFSLATLMLVLACVCAVSALRRGRYAQPVAVLLLSASLLGVAIFYHSYLPTVDTSYLGDRGQMIYADYRVSNMAWYYDSLYLPDGAVETRDGFECKTAVTTVEIASVEQRDGTTFLRCSEVNGETGYAELPLLYYPGYTVPDGQGIVFRTANGMVGVTVPAGYSGEIRVEFREPRRWLAADLVSLATALALAARLAIHPRRKKSGGKRREQAR
;
A
#
# COMPACT_ATOMS: atom_id res chain seq x y z
N MET A 1 -23.89 -32.42 14.85
CA MET A 1 -23.33 -31.05 14.81
C MET A 1 -23.87 -30.17 15.93
N LYS A 2 -25.19 -29.90 16.01
CA LYS A 2 -25.78 -29.08 17.10
C LYS A 2 -25.41 -29.54 18.54
N LYS A 3 -25.44 -30.86 18.82
CA LYS A 3 -25.02 -31.41 20.13
C LYS A 3 -23.53 -31.14 20.45
N LEU A 4 -22.62 -31.40 19.52
CA LEU A 4 -21.19 -31.17 19.69
C LEU A 4 -20.82 -29.68 19.83
N VAL A 5 -21.50 -28.80 19.09
CA VAL A 5 -21.34 -27.34 19.26
C VAL A 5 -21.78 -26.94 20.67
N LYS A 6 -22.93 -27.43 21.12
CA LYS A 6 -23.45 -27.19 22.48
C LYS A 6 -22.51 -27.73 23.58
N GLU A 7 -21.78 -28.79 23.31
CA GLU A 7 -20.81 -29.39 24.23
C GLU A 7 -19.47 -28.63 24.26
N CYS A 8 -19.01 -28.12 23.11
CA CYS A 8 -17.86 -27.21 23.03
C CYS A 8 -18.11 -25.87 23.72
N CYS A 9 -19.29 -25.27 23.52
CA CYS A 9 -19.69 -24.02 24.18
C CYS A 9 -19.85 -24.16 25.70
N ARG A 10 -19.80 -25.38 26.27
CA ARG A 10 -19.82 -25.61 27.72
C ARG A 10 -18.43 -25.66 28.34
N ARG A 11 -17.35 -25.60 27.54
CA ARG A 11 -15.99 -25.55 28.07
C ARG A 11 -15.73 -24.18 28.71
N PRO A 12 -15.16 -24.12 29.92
CA PRO A 12 -14.96 -22.87 30.65
C PRO A 12 -14.11 -21.86 29.87
N ALA A 13 -13.05 -22.31 29.19
CA ALA A 13 -12.21 -21.43 28.37
C ALA A 13 -12.96 -20.80 27.18
N VAL A 14 -13.89 -21.54 26.55
CA VAL A 14 -14.71 -21.02 25.45
C VAL A 14 -15.74 -20.02 25.99
N LEU A 15 -16.31 -20.28 27.17
CA LEU A 15 -17.23 -19.35 27.83
C LEU A 15 -16.52 -18.04 28.21
N VAL A 16 -15.29 -18.11 28.73
CA VAL A 16 -14.50 -16.91 29.05
C VAL A 16 -14.19 -16.12 27.78
N LEU A 17 -13.77 -16.79 26.70
CA LEU A 17 -13.50 -16.12 25.42
C LEU A 17 -14.75 -15.42 24.89
N LEU A 18 -15.87 -16.12 24.77
CA LEU A 18 -17.13 -15.56 24.28
C LEU A 18 -17.65 -14.44 25.20
N ALA A 19 -17.41 -14.53 26.52
CA ALA A 19 -17.77 -13.46 27.44
C ALA A 19 -16.92 -12.19 27.22
N VAL A 20 -15.61 -12.35 26.97
CA VAL A 20 -14.72 -11.23 26.63
C VAL A 20 -15.12 -10.61 25.28
N GLU A 21 -15.37 -11.42 24.26
CA GLU A 21 -15.84 -10.95 22.95
C GLU A 21 -17.19 -10.21 23.07
N LEU A 22 -18.13 -10.78 23.82
CA LEU A 22 -19.42 -10.14 24.09
C LEU A 22 -19.24 -8.82 24.85
N LEU A 23 -18.33 -8.75 25.82
CA LEU A 23 -18.07 -7.51 26.56
C LEU A 23 -17.50 -6.42 25.65
N ILE A 24 -16.57 -6.76 24.75
CA ILE A 24 -16.02 -5.80 23.77
C ILE A 24 -17.11 -5.36 22.78
N LEU A 25 -17.94 -6.29 22.30
CA LEU A 25 -19.06 -5.97 21.41
C LEU A 25 -20.11 -5.09 22.09
N LEU A 26 -20.46 -5.38 23.33
CA LEU A 26 -21.41 -4.57 24.09
C LEU A 26 -20.85 -3.18 24.39
N SER A 27 -19.56 -3.07 24.73
CA SER A 27 -18.90 -1.79 24.94
C SER A 27 -18.83 -0.95 23.66
N SER A 28 -18.46 -1.55 22.53
CA SER A 28 -18.46 -0.85 21.23
C SER A 28 -19.87 -0.47 20.77
N LEU A 29 -20.86 -1.34 21.01
CA LEU A 29 -22.26 -1.04 20.72
C LEU A 29 -22.80 0.09 21.61
N ALA A 30 -22.44 0.11 22.90
CA ALA A 30 -22.78 1.20 23.80
C ALA A 30 -22.17 2.52 23.33
N ALA A 31 -20.92 2.51 22.86
CA ALA A 31 -20.27 3.69 22.27
C ALA A 31 -20.96 4.14 20.96
N ALA A 32 -21.46 3.22 20.14
CA ALA A 32 -22.19 3.56 18.91
C ALA A 32 -23.62 4.07 19.17
N LEU A 33 -24.30 3.55 20.19
CA LEU A 33 -25.67 3.90 20.54
C LEU A 33 -25.79 5.13 21.46
N ARG A 34 -24.70 5.57 22.10
CA ARG A 34 -24.73 6.79 22.93
C ARG A 34 -25.15 8.01 22.10
N PRO A 35 -25.82 9.02 22.69
CA PRO A 35 -26.13 10.26 22.02
C PRO A 35 -24.90 10.89 21.36
N VAL A 36 -25.11 11.62 20.26
CA VAL A 36 -24.03 12.36 19.59
C VAL A 36 -23.57 13.49 20.51
N VAL A 37 -22.28 13.47 20.85
CA VAL A 37 -21.65 14.62 21.53
C VAL A 37 -21.43 15.71 20.50
N GLN A 38 -21.89 16.92 20.80
CA GLN A 38 -21.61 18.10 19.99
C GLN A 38 -21.24 19.28 20.89
N TYR A 39 -20.29 20.08 20.42
CA TYR A 39 -19.93 21.37 21.00
C TYR A 39 -19.99 22.42 19.90
N ALA A 40 -20.45 23.62 20.25
CA ALA A 40 -20.44 24.77 19.37
C ALA A 40 -19.79 25.93 20.13
N TYR A 41 -18.86 26.60 19.48
CA TYR A 41 -18.12 27.72 20.02
C TYR A 41 -18.27 28.93 19.11
N THR A 42 -18.57 30.07 19.72
CA THR A 42 -18.56 31.38 19.07
C THR A 42 -17.18 32.05 19.25
N PRO A 43 -16.80 33.03 18.41
CA PRO A 43 -15.48 33.67 18.45
C PRO A 43 -15.05 34.20 19.84
N ASP A 44 -16.00 34.70 20.64
CA ASP A 44 -15.77 35.23 21.99
C ASP A 44 -15.39 34.17 23.03
N GLN A 45 -15.75 32.91 22.80
CA GLN A 45 -15.48 31.81 23.74
C GLN A 45 -14.06 31.25 23.63
N TRP A 46 -13.31 31.61 22.58
CA TRP A 46 -11.91 31.20 22.42
C TRP A 46 -10.99 31.88 23.43
N GLU A 47 -10.06 31.12 24.00
CA GLU A 47 -8.99 31.60 24.87
C GLU A 47 -7.77 31.96 24.02
N VAL A 48 -7.17 33.14 24.27
CA VAL A 48 -5.95 33.56 23.57
C VAL A 48 -4.75 32.86 24.21
N ILE A 49 -3.98 32.15 23.39
CA ILE A 49 -2.73 31.49 23.82
C ILE A 49 -1.50 32.01 23.07
N ALA A 50 -1.69 32.85 22.05
CA ALA A 50 -0.63 33.55 21.36
C ALA A 50 0.28 34.31 22.35
N GLN A 51 1.59 34.12 22.22
CA GLN A 51 2.61 34.82 23.00
C GLN A 51 3.16 36.04 22.25
N GLN A 52 3.21 35.99 20.92
CA GLN A 52 3.85 37.00 20.08
C GLN A 52 2.86 37.76 19.20
N SER A 53 1.83 37.09 18.71
CA SER A 53 0.85 37.56 17.75
C SER A 53 -0.25 38.36 18.44
N THR A 54 -0.64 39.47 17.82
CA THR A 54 -1.76 40.27 18.33
C THR A 54 -3.07 39.67 17.83
N VAL A 55 -3.90 39.20 18.77
CA VAL A 55 -5.20 38.59 18.48
C VAL A 55 -6.33 39.61 18.66
N THR A 56 -7.09 39.88 17.59
CA THR A 56 -8.23 40.80 17.59
C THR A 56 -9.42 40.21 16.82
N TYR A 57 -10.49 41.00 16.66
CA TYR A 57 -11.61 40.67 15.78
C TYR A 57 -11.41 41.25 14.38
N ASP A 58 -11.88 40.55 13.36
CA ASP A 58 -11.99 41.06 11.98
C ASP A 58 -13.32 41.83 11.77
N GLU A 59 -13.52 42.34 10.55
CA GLU A 59 -14.72 43.11 10.17
C GLU A 59 -16.02 42.29 10.22
N GLU A 60 -15.92 40.96 10.14
CA GLU A 60 -17.05 40.02 10.16
C GLU A 60 -17.27 39.40 11.55
N GLY A 61 -16.51 39.83 12.57
CA GLY A 61 -16.63 39.37 13.95
C GLY A 61 -15.92 38.05 14.26
N ARG A 62 -15.07 37.56 13.35
CA ARG A 62 -14.18 36.41 13.59
C ARG A 62 -13.01 36.83 14.47
N ARG A 63 -12.46 35.90 15.25
CA ARG A 63 -11.36 36.17 16.19
C ARG A 63 -10.08 35.49 15.76
N GLY A 64 -8.95 36.18 15.83
CA GLY A 64 -7.64 35.61 15.52
C GLY A 64 -6.62 36.68 15.20
N VAL A 65 -5.60 36.29 14.42
CA VAL A 65 -4.52 37.18 14.01
C VAL A 65 -4.96 37.98 12.78
N THR A 66 -5.03 39.30 12.94
CA THR A 66 -5.49 40.23 11.88
C THR A 66 -4.33 40.91 11.11
N GLN A 67 -3.10 40.75 11.59
CA GLN A 67 -1.88 41.26 10.97
C GLN A 67 -0.86 40.13 10.89
N MET A 68 -0.05 40.09 9.84
CA MET A 68 0.96 39.04 9.69
C MET A 68 1.91 39.00 10.89
N SER A 69 2.12 37.82 11.43
CA SER A 69 3.00 37.53 12.57
C SER A 69 3.82 36.26 12.33
N GLU A 70 4.80 36.00 13.21
CA GLU A 70 5.49 34.70 13.24
C GLU A 70 4.54 33.58 13.67
N GLY A 71 4.83 32.36 13.21
CA GLY A 71 3.97 31.21 13.41
C GLY A 71 3.89 30.73 14.86
N GLU A 72 2.67 30.59 15.37
CA GLU A 72 2.40 30.01 16.69
C GLU A 72 0.95 29.50 16.84
N PRO A 73 0.66 28.69 17.88
CA PRO A 73 -0.69 28.45 18.34
C PRO A 73 -1.33 29.75 18.85
N ILE A 74 -2.47 30.17 18.26
CA ILE A 74 -3.06 31.49 18.51
C ILE A 74 -4.24 31.45 19.48
N LEU A 75 -5.10 30.45 19.35
CA LEU A 75 -6.36 30.34 20.07
C LEU A 75 -6.58 28.89 20.49
N GLN A 76 -7.21 28.70 21.65
CA GLN A 76 -7.73 27.39 22.06
C GLN A 76 -9.15 27.50 22.59
N THR A 77 -9.93 26.44 22.47
CA THR A 77 -11.22 26.36 23.15
C THR A 77 -11.04 26.09 24.65
N PRO A 78 -12.06 26.36 25.48
CA PRO A 78 -12.14 25.77 26.81
C PRO A 78 -12.02 24.24 26.75
N ALA A 79 -11.59 23.64 27.85
CA ALA A 79 -11.54 22.19 27.95
C ALA A 79 -12.94 21.57 27.77
N MET A 80 -12.99 20.50 26.97
CA MET A 80 -14.20 19.74 26.68
C MET A 80 -14.00 18.26 27.03
N SER A 81 -15.10 17.62 27.42
CA SER A 81 -15.17 16.19 27.62
C SER A 81 -15.55 15.52 26.33
N LEU A 82 -14.55 14.99 25.63
CA LEU A 82 -14.74 14.21 24.43
C LEU A 82 -14.48 12.74 24.72
N PRO A 83 -15.47 11.85 24.53
CA PRO A 83 -15.17 10.44 24.55
C PRO A 83 -14.28 10.03 23.35
N ALA A 84 -13.66 8.85 23.44
CA ALA A 84 -12.94 8.27 22.31
C ALA A 84 -13.86 8.16 21.07
N GLY A 85 -13.36 8.59 19.91
CA GLY A 85 -14.11 8.64 18.67
C GLY A 85 -13.58 9.67 17.68
N HIS A 86 -14.30 9.81 16.57
CA HIS A 86 -14.00 10.77 15.51
C HIS A 86 -14.91 11.96 15.61
N TYR A 87 -14.38 13.13 15.29
CA TYR A 87 -15.09 14.38 15.35
C TYR A 87 -14.91 15.12 14.03
N ARG A 88 -16.03 15.55 13.46
CA ARG A 88 -16.05 16.53 12.37
C ARG A 88 -16.05 17.90 13.01
N VAL A 89 -15.03 18.68 12.67
CA VAL A 89 -14.87 20.05 13.12
C VAL A 89 -15.18 20.94 11.93
N GLN A 90 -16.36 21.55 11.95
CA GLN A 90 -16.78 22.53 10.96
C GLN A 90 -16.34 23.90 11.44
N LEU A 91 -15.58 24.59 10.60
CA LEU A 91 -14.97 25.87 10.92
C LEU A 91 -15.46 26.89 9.90
N GLU A 92 -15.90 28.05 10.37
CA GLU A 92 -15.88 29.26 9.57
C GLU A 92 -14.58 30.02 9.86
N TYR A 93 -13.88 30.47 8.83
CA TYR A 93 -12.63 31.20 9.01
C TYR A 93 -12.34 32.13 7.85
N ARG A 94 -11.43 33.05 8.08
CA ARG A 94 -10.75 33.80 7.04
C ARG A 94 -9.26 33.55 7.22
N TYR A 95 -8.67 32.96 6.19
CA TYR A 95 -7.24 32.78 6.09
C TYR A 95 -6.71 33.62 4.93
N ARG A 96 -5.65 34.37 5.21
CA ARG A 96 -4.81 34.97 4.18
C ARG A 96 -3.37 34.60 4.50
N PRO A 97 -2.76 33.71 3.72
CA PRO A 97 -1.43 33.23 4.00
C PRO A 97 -0.39 34.35 3.98
N GLY A 98 0.56 34.25 4.91
CA GLY A 98 1.78 35.04 4.89
C GLY A 98 2.86 34.33 4.08
N MET A 99 3.95 35.04 3.81
CA MET A 99 5.14 34.47 3.18
C MET A 99 6.31 34.59 4.16
N ASP A 100 7.09 33.52 4.33
CA ASP A 100 8.30 33.56 5.14
C ASP A 100 9.46 34.28 4.41
N ALA A 101 10.63 34.35 5.05
CA ALA A 101 11.82 35.02 4.50
C ALA A 101 12.37 34.35 3.22
N ASP A 102 12.09 33.07 3.02
CA ASP A 102 12.46 32.32 1.83
C ASP A 102 11.34 32.37 0.76
N GLY A 103 10.18 32.97 1.08
CA GLY A 103 8.99 33.07 0.23
C GLY A 103 8.00 31.90 0.35
N VAL A 104 8.11 31.08 1.40
CA VAL A 104 7.22 29.94 1.68
C VAL A 104 5.87 30.48 2.12
N GLU A 105 4.81 30.00 1.49
CA GLU A 105 3.46 30.25 1.94
C GLU A 105 3.23 29.52 3.27
N HIS A 106 2.92 30.29 4.30
CA HIS A 106 2.55 29.74 5.59
C HIS A 106 1.18 29.05 5.50
N HIS A 107 0.88 28.21 6.49
CA HIS A 107 -0.40 27.50 6.58
C HIS A 107 -1.08 27.69 7.92
N ALA A 108 -2.41 27.56 7.93
CA ALA A 108 -3.19 27.49 9.16
C ALA A 108 -3.74 26.08 9.35
N SER A 109 -3.78 25.62 10.60
CA SER A 109 -4.36 24.32 10.93
C SER A 109 -5.10 24.37 12.25
N VAL A 110 -6.02 23.43 12.42
CA VAL A 110 -6.62 23.15 13.71
C VAL A 110 -6.34 21.71 14.13
N TYR A 111 -6.17 21.49 15.42
CA TYR A 111 -5.86 20.17 15.96
C TYR A 111 -6.40 20.02 17.38
N PHE A 112 -6.58 18.78 17.83
CA PHE A 112 -6.89 18.53 19.23
C PHE A 112 -5.61 18.41 20.06
N THR A 113 -5.63 19.02 21.24
CA THR A 113 -4.68 18.78 22.32
C THR A 113 -5.42 18.28 23.56
N ALA A 114 -4.72 17.61 24.48
CA ALA A 114 -5.27 17.14 25.73
C ALA A 114 -4.21 17.22 26.84
N GLY A 115 -4.65 17.36 28.09
CA GLY A 115 -3.73 17.34 29.24
C GLY A 115 -3.13 15.96 29.52
N GLU A 116 -3.80 14.91 29.03
CA GLU A 116 -3.31 13.54 29.09
C GLU A 116 -2.58 13.20 27.77
N GLU A 117 -1.33 12.74 27.89
CA GLU A 117 -0.59 12.22 26.73
C GLU A 117 -1.41 11.12 26.04
N MET A 118 -1.37 11.08 24.71
CA MET A 118 -2.06 10.07 23.87
C MET A 118 -3.58 10.10 23.87
N ALA A 119 -4.25 11.01 24.60
CA ALA A 119 -5.71 11.06 24.58
C ALA A 119 -6.26 11.43 23.19
N VAL A 120 -5.47 12.16 22.39
CA VAL A 120 -5.83 12.59 21.04
C VAL A 120 -4.77 12.14 20.05
N SER A 121 -5.21 11.90 18.82
CA SER A 121 -4.31 11.58 17.69
C SER A 121 -3.44 12.77 17.27
N GLY A 122 -3.68 13.97 17.77
CA GLY A 122 -2.92 15.19 17.43
C GLY A 122 -2.97 15.60 15.96
N GLU A 123 -3.78 14.96 15.11
CA GLU A 123 -3.89 15.28 13.68
C GLU A 123 -4.08 16.78 13.47
N HIS A 124 -3.30 17.37 12.55
CA HIS A 124 -3.47 18.75 12.12
C HIS A 124 -4.35 18.79 10.88
N GLY A 125 -5.59 19.26 11.04
CA GLY A 125 -6.48 19.57 9.94
C GLY A 125 -6.11 20.92 9.37
N TRP A 126 -5.46 20.94 8.21
CA TRP A 126 -5.14 22.17 7.50
C TRP A 126 -6.42 22.76 6.94
N VAL A 127 -6.54 24.07 7.01
CA VAL A 127 -7.69 24.78 6.44
C VAL A 127 -7.38 25.17 5.01
N ASP A 128 -8.35 25.00 4.11
CA ASP A 128 -8.21 25.42 2.71
C ASP A 128 -8.04 26.95 2.61
N GLY A 129 -6.93 27.43 2.04
CA GLY A 129 -6.67 28.87 1.89
C GLY A 129 -7.64 29.59 0.94
N ASN A 130 -8.36 28.86 0.10
CA ASN A 130 -9.32 29.40 -0.86
C ASN A 130 -10.78 29.31 -0.38
N ALA A 131 -11.04 28.67 0.76
CA ALA A 131 -12.36 28.56 1.35
C ALA A 131 -12.50 29.45 2.59
N GLN A 132 -13.75 29.79 2.91
CA GLN A 132 -14.10 30.45 4.18
C GLN A 132 -14.83 29.52 5.15
N GLN A 133 -15.14 28.31 4.70
CA GLN A 133 -15.72 27.25 5.51
C GLN A 133 -15.08 25.93 5.13
N ASP A 134 -14.69 25.15 6.13
CA ASP A 134 -14.09 23.83 5.92
C ASP A 134 -14.54 22.86 7.01
N THR A 135 -14.48 21.57 6.72
CA THR A 135 -14.74 20.49 7.67
C THR A 135 -13.54 19.57 7.76
N VAL A 136 -12.81 19.66 8.87
CA VAL A 136 -11.71 18.75 9.16
C VAL A 136 -12.17 17.59 10.05
N VAL A 137 -11.52 16.44 9.93
CA VAL A 137 -11.80 15.27 10.76
C VAL A 137 -10.63 15.07 11.72
N LEU A 138 -10.91 15.07 13.02
CA LEU A 138 -9.94 14.91 14.09
C LEU A 138 -10.33 13.75 15.02
N ASN A 139 -9.35 13.08 15.62
CA ASN A 139 -9.60 11.85 16.38
C ASN A 139 -9.15 11.96 17.84
N VAL A 140 -9.99 11.42 18.71
CA VAL A 140 -9.74 11.24 20.15
C VAL A 140 -9.55 9.74 20.39
N ASP A 141 -8.36 9.34 20.81
CA ASP A 141 -7.97 7.94 20.98
C ASP A 141 -8.56 7.35 22.27
N TYR A 142 -8.56 8.14 23.36
CA TYR A 142 -9.13 7.77 24.65
C TYR A 142 -10.03 8.88 25.18
N ALA A 143 -11.10 8.51 25.87
CA ALA A 143 -11.99 9.48 26.48
C ALA A 143 -11.21 10.38 27.45
N SER A 144 -11.31 11.70 27.28
CA SER A 144 -10.62 12.67 28.13
C SER A 144 -11.49 13.90 28.35
N ASP A 145 -11.42 14.43 29.57
CA ASP A 145 -12.14 15.62 30.01
C ASP A 145 -11.37 16.92 29.76
N THR A 146 -10.18 16.80 29.16
CA THR A 146 -9.21 17.89 28.99
C THR A 146 -8.94 18.23 27.54
N VAL A 147 -9.74 17.71 26.60
CA VAL A 147 -9.53 17.95 25.18
C VAL A 147 -9.80 19.42 24.87
N ARG A 148 -8.95 20.03 24.04
CA ARG A 148 -9.11 21.40 23.54
C ARG A 148 -8.86 21.39 22.04
N LEU A 149 -9.64 22.18 21.29
CA LEU A 149 -9.34 22.47 19.90
C LEU A 149 -8.42 23.68 19.88
N VAL A 150 -7.28 23.54 19.21
CA VAL A 150 -6.27 24.58 19.07
C VAL A 150 -6.23 25.03 17.61
N ALA A 151 -6.20 26.35 17.42
CA ALA A 151 -5.94 26.99 16.16
C ALA A 151 -4.47 27.39 16.08
N ASN A 152 -3.77 26.85 15.10
CA ASN A 152 -2.38 27.18 14.80
C ASN A 152 -2.32 28.05 13.57
N ASN A 153 -1.66 29.20 13.67
CA ASN A 153 -1.32 30.04 12.55
C ASN A 153 0.19 29.93 12.34
N ASP A 154 0.64 29.31 11.25
CA ASP A 154 2.09 29.20 10.97
C ASP A 154 2.68 30.49 10.40
N GLY A 155 1.84 31.49 10.14
CA GLY A 155 2.20 32.80 9.63
C GLY A 155 1.12 33.31 8.67
N GLY A 156 0.85 34.60 8.70
CA GLY A 156 -0.27 35.20 7.96
C GLY A 156 -1.43 35.68 8.83
N ILE A 157 -2.56 35.96 8.19
CA ILE A 157 -3.79 36.42 8.83
C ILE A 157 -4.73 35.22 8.95
N PHE A 158 -5.02 34.80 10.17
CA PHE A 158 -5.91 33.68 10.42
C PHE A 158 -6.92 34.04 11.51
N THR A 159 -8.19 34.09 11.14
CA THR A 159 -9.31 34.45 12.03
C THR A 159 -10.41 33.42 11.93
N ILE A 160 -10.96 33.02 13.07
CA ILE A 160 -11.93 31.93 13.21
C ILE A 160 -13.28 32.49 13.66
N GLY A 161 -14.32 32.10 12.96
CA GLY A 161 -15.73 32.36 13.23
C GLY A 161 -16.36 31.29 14.13
N ASP A 162 -17.58 30.91 13.81
CA ASP A 162 -18.28 29.84 14.52
C ASP A 162 -17.66 28.47 14.23
N VAL A 163 -17.51 27.67 15.28
CA VAL A 163 -16.96 26.31 15.20
C VAL A 163 -17.94 25.31 15.78
N THR A 164 -18.25 24.28 15.01
CA THR A 164 -19.06 23.14 15.47
C THR A 164 -18.23 21.88 15.46
N ILE A 165 -18.07 21.27 16.62
CA ILE A 165 -17.40 19.98 16.82
C ILE A 165 -18.50 18.94 17.03
N ARG A 166 -18.60 17.96 16.13
CA ARG A 166 -19.63 16.93 16.20
C ARG A 166 -19.04 15.54 16.06
N GLU A 167 -19.39 14.66 16.98
CA GLU A 167 -18.99 13.26 16.92
C GLU A 167 -19.55 12.55 15.67
N ASP A 168 -18.68 11.90 14.89
CA ASP A 168 -19.04 11.08 13.75
C ASP A 168 -19.29 9.63 14.19
N LYS A 169 -20.58 9.26 14.28
CA LYS A 169 -21.00 7.90 14.65
C LYS A 169 -20.69 6.85 13.60
N THR A 170 -20.31 7.24 12.38
CA THR A 170 -19.96 6.29 11.31
C THR A 170 -18.82 5.39 11.74
N PHE A 171 -17.79 5.96 12.39
CA PHE A 171 -16.68 5.17 12.92
C PHE A 171 -17.06 4.27 14.09
N ALA A 172 -17.92 4.75 15.00
CA ALA A 172 -18.35 3.92 16.12
C ALA A 172 -19.08 2.66 15.61
N TRP A 173 -19.95 2.81 14.60
CA TRP A 173 -20.58 1.67 13.92
C TRP A 173 -19.60 0.82 13.11
N ALA A 174 -18.62 1.44 12.45
CA ALA A 174 -17.56 0.72 11.77
C ALA A 174 -16.74 -0.14 12.74
N CYS A 175 -16.43 0.38 13.94
CA CYS A 175 -15.79 -0.38 15.02
C CYS A 175 -16.64 -1.57 15.45
N VAL A 176 -17.96 -1.40 15.63
CA VAL A 176 -18.87 -2.51 15.98
C VAL A 176 -18.82 -3.61 14.91
N LEU A 177 -18.95 -3.23 13.63
CA LEU A 177 -18.89 -4.17 12.51
C LEU A 177 -17.50 -4.82 12.39
N GLY A 178 -16.44 -4.05 12.65
CA GLY A 178 -15.06 -4.50 12.65
C GLY A 178 -14.81 -5.56 13.73
N TRP A 179 -15.16 -5.28 14.98
CA TRP A 179 -15.06 -6.24 16.08
C TRP A 179 -15.91 -7.49 15.84
N LEU A 180 -17.14 -7.32 15.35
CA LEU A 180 -18.01 -8.45 15.02
C LEU A 180 -17.37 -9.34 13.95
N THR A 181 -16.83 -8.74 12.90
CA THR A 181 -16.17 -9.46 11.82
C THR A 181 -14.90 -10.15 12.31
N LEU A 182 -14.08 -9.47 13.12
CA LEU A 182 -12.86 -10.01 13.69
C LEU A 182 -13.15 -11.22 14.59
N PHE A 183 -14.12 -11.11 15.50
CA PHE A 183 -14.52 -12.21 16.37
C PHE A 183 -15.12 -13.36 15.59
N LEU A 184 -15.94 -13.09 14.57
CA LEU A 184 -16.45 -14.15 13.69
C LEU A 184 -15.31 -14.91 13.00
N LEU A 185 -14.29 -14.19 12.50
CA LEU A 185 -13.13 -14.80 11.86
C LEU A 185 -12.27 -15.57 12.87
N ALA A 186 -12.04 -15.01 14.06
CA ALA A 186 -11.32 -15.65 15.15
C ALA A 186 -12.02 -16.93 15.60
N ASP A 187 -13.32 -16.90 15.83
CA ASP A 187 -14.16 -18.05 16.15
C ASP A 187 -14.13 -19.12 15.07
N LEU A 188 -14.27 -18.72 13.80
CA LEU A 188 -14.17 -19.64 12.67
C LEU A 188 -12.79 -20.30 12.61
N ALA A 189 -11.72 -19.55 12.90
CA ALA A 189 -10.36 -20.09 12.98
C ALA A 189 -10.22 -21.05 14.17
N LEU A 190 -10.66 -20.65 15.37
CA LEU A 190 -10.62 -21.47 16.59
C LEU A 190 -11.44 -22.76 16.43
N LEU A 191 -12.60 -22.71 15.79
CA LEU A 191 -13.41 -23.88 15.44
C LEU A 191 -12.64 -24.87 14.56
N ARG A 192 -11.69 -24.41 13.73
CA ARG A 192 -10.84 -25.28 12.91
C ARG A 192 -9.55 -25.71 13.62
N LEU A 193 -9.03 -24.91 14.53
CA LEU A 193 -7.69 -25.08 15.11
C LEU A 193 -7.70 -25.72 16.51
N LEU A 194 -8.80 -25.64 17.26
CA LEU A 194 -8.88 -26.18 18.62
C LEU A 194 -9.06 -27.71 18.62
N PRO A 195 -8.23 -28.45 19.38
CA PRO A 195 -8.42 -29.88 19.58
C PRO A 195 -9.77 -30.20 20.24
N GLY A 196 -10.58 -31.04 19.57
CA GLY A 196 -11.89 -31.46 20.05
C GLY A 196 -13.06 -30.56 19.62
N SER A 197 -12.83 -29.53 18.82
CA SER A 197 -13.92 -28.81 18.15
C SER A 197 -14.66 -29.72 17.15
N PRO A 198 -16.00 -29.58 16.98
CA PRO A 198 -16.78 -30.30 15.98
C PRO A 198 -16.30 -30.11 14.54
N ALA A 199 -15.64 -28.99 14.26
CA ALA A 199 -15.14 -28.62 12.94
C ALA A 199 -13.61 -28.65 12.85
N ALA A 200 -12.94 -29.19 13.87
CA ALA A 200 -11.49 -29.23 13.93
C ALA A 200 -10.89 -29.90 12.69
N LEU A 201 -9.83 -29.31 12.16
CA LEU A 201 -9.02 -29.97 11.14
C LEU A 201 -8.50 -31.30 11.72
N PRO A 202 -8.63 -32.44 11.03
CA PRO A 202 -8.27 -33.73 11.62
C PRO A 202 -6.77 -33.87 11.91
N ASP A 203 -5.92 -33.25 11.08
CA ASP A 203 -4.47 -33.30 11.19
C ASP A 203 -3.96 -32.37 12.31
N ALA A 204 -3.50 -32.96 13.42
CA ALA A 204 -2.92 -32.21 14.55
C ALA A 204 -1.64 -31.46 14.19
N GLY A 205 -0.81 -32.03 13.31
CA GLY A 205 0.40 -31.38 12.83
C GLY A 205 0.10 -30.14 12.01
N MET A 206 -0.97 -30.19 11.20
CA MET A 206 -1.47 -29.00 10.47
C MET A 206 -1.89 -27.89 11.43
N ARG A 207 -2.70 -28.21 12.46
CA ARG A 207 -3.16 -27.22 13.44
C ARG A 207 -1.98 -26.54 14.14
N GLY A 208 -0.99 -27.32 14.57
CA GLY A 208 0.24 -26.77 15.17
C GLY A 208 1.03 -25.86 14.22
N CYS A 209 1.10 -26.20 12.93
CA CYS A 209 1.75 -25.32 11.95
C CYS A 209 1.01 -23.98 11.79
N LEU A 210 -0.32 -24.00 11.74
CA LEU A 210 -1.12 -22.78 11.60
C LEU A 210 -1.02 -21.86 12.83
N TRP A 211 -0.95 -22.42 14.04
CA TRP A 211 -0.68 -21.64 15.25
C TRP A 211 0.70 -20.98 15.24
N LEU A 212 1.74 -21.73 14.84
CA LEU A 212 3.08 -21.17 14.74
C LEU A 212 3.18 -20.08 13.66
N LEU A 213 2.47 -20.23 12.53
CA LEU A 213 2.38 -19.18 11.51
C LEU A 213 1.68 -17.92 12.02
N ALA A 214 0.60 -18.06 12.79
CA ALA A 214 -0.06 -16.92 13.42
C ALA A 214 0.91 -16.19 14.37
N GLY A 215 1.64 -16.94 15.21
CA GLY A 215 2.66 -16.37 16.09
C GLY A 215 3.79 -15.66 15.34
N VAL A 216 4.26 -16.22 14.23
CA VAL A 216 5.28 -15.57 13.39
C VAL A 216 4.74 -14.35 12.66
N THR A 217 3.48 -14.35 12.24
CA THR A 217 2.83 -13.15 11.67
C THR A 217 2.81 -12.02 12.69
N VAL A 218 2.44 -12.31 13.94
CA VAL A 218 2.50 -11.33 15.04
C VAL A 218 3.94 -10.87 15.26
N LEU A 219 4.91 -11.79 15.30
CA LEU A 219 6.34 -11.45 15.47
C LEU A 219 6.83 -10.45 14.41
N VAL A 220 6.48 -10.66 13.14
CA VAL A 220 6.84 -9.73 12.05
C VAL A 220 6.18 -8.37 12.23
N CYS A 221 4.97 -8.32 12.80
CA CYS A 221 4.21 -7.09 12.99
C CYS A 221 4.51 -6.38 14.32
N VAL A 222 5.39 -6.92 15.19
CA VAL A 222 5.65 -6.35 16.53
C VAL A 222 5.92 -4.84 16.48
N PRO A 223 6.84 -4.31 15.65
CA PRO A 223 7.04 -2.87 15.60
C PRO A 223 5.77 -2.10 15.21
N ALA A 224 4.98 -2.58 14.24
CA ALA A 224 3.72 -1.93 13.86
C ALA A 224 2.64 -1.96 14.96
N LEU A 225 2.74 -2.88 15.93
CA LEU A 225 1.84 -2.99 17.08
C LEU A 225 2.27 -2.11 18.27
N MET A 226 3.45 -1.46 18.19
CA MET A 226 3.94 -0.55 19.22
C MET A 226 3.54 0.90 18.92
N ASN A 227 3.40 1.71 19.97
CA ASN A 227 3.18 3.16 19.82
C ASN A 227 4.31 3.79 19.01
N GLY A 228 3.98 4.61 18.01
CA GLY A 228 4.95 5.17 17.06
C GLY A 228 5.67 4.17 16.13
N GLY A 229 5.61 2.87 16.37
CA GLY A 229 6.31 1.88 15.57
C GLY A 229 5.67 1.66 14.20
N GLY A 230 6.53 1.41 13.20
CA GLY A 230 6.13 1.33 11.78
C GLY A 230 5.68 2.67 11.18
N ALA A 231 6.06 3.80 11.80
CA ALA A 231 5.76 5.15 11.33
C ALA A 231 7.02 5.91 10.86
N GLN A 232 7.92 5.18 10.20
CA GLN A 232 9.15 5.68 9.61
C GLN A 232 9.55 4.79 8.44
N GLY A 233 10.32 5.34 7.50
CA GLY A 233 10.83 4.64 6.33
C GLY A 233 10.79 5.49 5.07
N ALA A 234 11.59 5.13 4.07
CA ALA A 234 11.81 5.95 2.88
C ALA A 234 10.51 6.31 2.13
N ASP A 235 9.65 5.32 1.88
CA ASP A 235 8.42 5.51 1.07
C ASP A 235 7.16 5.67 1.96
N TRP A 236 7.34 5.80 3.28
CA TRP A 236 6.22 5.73 4.24
C TRP A 236 5.20 6.84 4.02
N ARG A 237 5.65 8.10 3.97
CA ARG A 237 4.78 9.27 3.76
C ARG A 237 4.05 9.19 2.43
N PHE A 238 4.77 8.85 1.35
CA PHE A 238 4.19 8.66 0.02
C PHE A 238 3.02 7.67 0.03
N HIS A 239 3.15 6.54 0.74
CA HIS A 239 2.07 5.56 0.80
C HIS A 239 0.90 5.98 1.69
N LEU A 240 1.13 6.76 2.75
CA LEU A 240 0.02 7.36 3.50
C LEU A 240 -0.73 8.39 2.66
N SER A 241 -0.02 9.26 1.93
CA SER A 241 -0.62 10.23 0.98
C SER A 241 -1.51 9.52 -0.02
N ARG A 242 -1.09 8.36 -0.56
CA ARG A 242 -1.91 7.56 -1.50
C ARG A 242 -3.16 6.99 -0.86
N ILE A 243 -3.10 6.53 0.39
CA ILE A 243 -4.28 6.07 1.12
C ILE A 243 -5.27 7.22 1.29
N GLU A 244 -4.79 8.41 1.65
CA GLU A 244 -5.63 9.60 1.76
C GLU A 244 -6.19 10.04 0.40
N GLY A 245 -5.37 10.02 -0.64
CA GLY A 245 -5.79 10.37 -2.01
C GLY A 245 -6.89 9.45 -2.55
N ILE A 246 -6.81 8.14 -2.31
CA ILE A 246 -7.88 7.20 -2.68
C ILE A 246 -9.13 7.47 -1.84
N ALA A 247 -8.99 7.66 -0.53
CA ALA A 247 -10.12 7.96 0.34
C ALA A 247 -10.83 9.25 -0.11
N GLN A 248 -10.07 10.31 -0.41
CA GLN A 248 -10.60 11.57 -0.90
C GLN A 248 -11.29 11.43 -2.26
N GLY A 249 -10.64 10.77 -3.23
CA GLY A 249 -11.25 10.53 -4.54
C GLY A 249 -12.56 9.74 -4.45
N LEU A 250 -12.66 8.78 -3.51
CA LEU A 250 -13.92 8.07 -3.24
C LEU A 250 -15.00 8.98 -2.61
N ARG A 251 -14.62 9.94 -1.74
CA ARG A 251 -15.56 10.95 -1.20
C ARG A 251 -16.13 11.84 -2.30
N GLU A 252 -15.31 12.17 -3.28
CA GLU A 252 -15.66 12.94 -4.48
C GLU A 252 -16.46 12.12 -5.52
N GLY A 253 -16.73 10.83 -5.23
CA GLY A 253 -17.51 9.97 -6.11
C GLY A 253 -16.73 9.38 -7.29
N GLN A 254 -15.39 9.47 -7.29
CA GLN A 254 -14.55 8.82 -8.30
C GLN A 254 -14.48 7.30 -8.04
N PHE A 255 -14.86 6.49 -9.02
CA PHE A 255 -14.59 5.05 -8.99
C PHE A 255 -14.45 4.48 -10.41
N PRO A 256 -13.28 3.88 -10.76
CA PRO A 256 -12.03 3.88 -9.99
C PRO A 256 -11.43 5.28 -9.83
N VAL A 257 -10.72 5.53 -8.72
CA VAL A 257 -10.01 6.79 -8.48
C VAL A 257 -8.82 6.92 -9.44
N ARG A 258 -8.76 8.02 -10.20
CA ARG A 258 -7.72 8.27 -11.22
C ARG A 258 -6.87 9.50 -10.95
N ILE A 259 -7.41 10.51 -10.26
CA ILE A 259 -6.69 11.72 -9.90
C ILE A 259 -6.96 12.02 -8.43
N TYR A 260 -5.90 12.29 -7.69
CA TYR A 260 -5.98 12.85 -6.35
C TYR A 260 -6.07 14.36 -6.48
N SER A 261 -7.29 14.88 -6.52
CA SER A 261 -7.63 16.30 -6.69
C SER A 261 -6.85 17.22 -5.73
N GLN A 262 -6.84 16.87 -4.45
CA GLN A 262 -6.20 17.64 -3.37
C GLN A 262 -4.68 17.51 -3.32
N ALA A 263 -4.11 16.51 -4.00
CA ALA A 263 -2.66 16.34 -4.02
C ALA A 263 -1.99 17.50 -4.76
N LYS A 264 -0.77 17.84 -4.34
CA LYS A 264 -0.01 18.95 -4.95
C LYS A 264 -0.80 20.27 -4.82
N ASP A 265 -1.35 20.55 -3.64
CA ASP A 265 -2.08 21.79 -3.33
C ASP A 265 -3.25 22.10 -4.29
N GLY A 266 -4.09 21.10 -4.56
CA GLY A 266 -5.23 21.27 -5.46
C GLY A 266 -4.90 21.27 -6.96
N TYR A 267 -3.63 21.17 -7.37
CA TYR A 267 -3.27 20.99 -8.78
C TYR A 267 -3.66 19.60 -9.33
N GLY A 268 -3.83 18.63 -8.43
CA GLY A 268 -4.17 17.26 -8.77
C GLY A 268 -2.97 16.42 -9.18
N TYR A 269 -2.78 15.24 -8.57
CA TYR A 269 -1.70 14.31 -8.92
C TYR A 269 -2.24 12.92 -9.20
N ALA A 270 -1.69 12.21 -10.21
CA ALA A 270 -2.26 10.97 -10.71
C ALA A 270 -1.32 9.74 -10.63
N PRO A 271 -0.70 9.43 -9.48
CA PRO A 271 0.17 8.25 -9.35
C PRO A 271 -0.60 6.93 -9.57
N SER A 272 -1.92 6.94 -9.39
CA SER A 272 -2.83 5.81 -9.67
C SER A 272 -2.85 5.37 -11.13
N LEU A 273 -2.47 6.25 -12.07
CA LEU A 273 -2.32 5.92 -13.49
C LEU A 273 -0.99 5.21 -13.77
N PHE A 274 -0.01 5.32 -12.88
CA PHE A 274 1.33 4.76 -13.02
C PHE A 274 1.58 3.54 -12.13
N TYR A 275 0.77 3.39 -11.08
CA TYR A 275 0.96 2.41 -10.04
C TYR A 275 -0.36 1.71 -9.71
N GLY A 276 -0.33 0.38 -9.68
CA GLY A 276 -1.50 -0.40 -9.29
C GLY A 276 -1.88 -0.14 -7.83
N GLU A 277 -3.19 0.03 -7.57
CA GLU A 277 -3.69 0.47 -6.26
C GLU A 277 -4.78 -0.40 -5.68
N LEU A 278 -5.16 -1.50 -6.35
CA LEU A 278 -6.29 -2.33 -5.95
C LEU A 278 -6.26 -2.71 -4.46
N PHE A 279 -5.08 -3.03 -3.93
CA PHE A 279 -4.93 -3.43 -2.54
C PHE A 279 -4.98 -2.24 -1.56
N LEU A 280 -4.66 -1.01 -1.99
CA LEU A 280 -4.76 0.21 -1.19
C LEU A 280 -6.21 0.70 -1.02
N TYR A 281 -7.17 0.17 -1.79
CA TYR A 281 -8.59 0.41 -1.51
C TYR A 281 -9.00 -0.16 -0.13
N PHE A 282 -8.34 -1.21 0.37
CA PHE A 282 -8.62 -1.74 1.72
C PHE A 282 -8.35 -0.68 2.81
N PRO A 283 -7.12 -0.14 2.97
CA PRO A 283 -6.87 0.90 3.95
C PRO A 283 -7.62 2.21 3.65
N ALA A 284 -7.86 2.56 2.38
CA ALA A 284 -8.66 3.74 2.04
C ALA A 284 -10.11 3.63 2.53
N VAL A 285 -10.73 2.45 2.42
CA VAL A 285 -12.07 2.22 3.00
C VAL A 285 -12.04 2.28 4.52
N LEU A 286 -11.00 1.75 5.19
CA LEU A 286 -10.84 1.93 6.65
C LEU A 286 -10.74 3.41 7.03
N ARG A 287 -10.01 4.20 6.22
CA ARG A 287 -9.89 5.64 6.37
C ARG A 287 -11.24 6.36 6.17
N LEU A 288 -12.03 5.97 5.18
CA LEU A 288 -13.40 6.48 4.99
C LEU A 288 -14.35 6.13 6.15
N LEU A 289 -14.14 4.96 6.75
CA LEU A 289 -14.89 4.54 7.94
C LEU A 289 -14.47 5.29 9.20
N GLY A 290 -13.46 6.17 9.13
CA GLY A 290 -13.03 7.07 10.18
C GLY A 290 -11.64 6.76 10.71
N MET A 291 -11.07 5.57 10.48
CA MET A 291 -9.76 5.21 11.03
C MET A 291 -8.69 6.24 10.63
N SER A 292 -7.76 6.55 11.54
CA SER A 292 -6.62 7.40 11.18
C SER A 292 -5.82 6.77 10.04
N VAL A 293 -5.15 7.60 9.23
CA VAL A 293 -4.41 7.13 8.04
C VAL A 293 -3.32 6.14 8.45
N GLN A 294 -2.63 6.42 9.56
CA GLN A 294 -1.62 5.52 10.13
C GLN A 294 -2.23 4.23 10.67
N GLY A 295 -3.40 4.30 11.32
CA GLY A 295 -4.14 3.12 11.77
C GLY A 295 -4.54 2.21 10.60
N ALA A 296 -5.07 2.80 9.52
CA ALA A 296 -5.43 2.09 8.30
C ALA A 296 -4.20 1.44 7.63
N TYR A 297 -3.07 2.14 7.57
CA TYR A 297 -1.79 1.59 7.09
C TYR A 297 -1.31 0.38 7.90
N ARG A 298 -1.34 0.47 9.24
CA ARG A 298 -0.96 -0.65 10.12
C ARG A 298 -1.87 -1.87 9.93
N ALA A 299 -3.18 -1.64 9.80
CA ALA A 299 -4.14 -2.70 9.51
C ALA A 299 -3.84 -3.38 8.15
N TYR A 300 -3.50 -2.59 7.13
CA TYR A 300 -3.07 -3.12 5.83
C TYR A 300 -1.80 -3.97 5.95
N LEU A 301 -0.77 -3.48 6.63
CA LEU A 301 0.49 -4.21 6.86
C LEU A 301 0.22 -5.58 7.50
N ILE A 302 -0.57 -5.61 8.59
CA ILE A 302 -0.92 -6.87 9.29
C ILE A 302 -1.67 -7.83 8.35
N ALA A 303 -2.62 -7.31 7.56
CA ALA A 303 -3.37 -8.12 6.60
C ALA A 303 -2.45 -8.72 5.52
N VAL A 304 -1.51 -7.95 4.98
CA VAL A 304 -0.53 -8.42 4.00
C VAL A 304 0.42 -9.46 4.60
N GLN A 305 0.87 -9.29 5.84
CA GLN A 305 1.72 -10.31 6.48
C GLN A 305 0.96 -11.61 6.77
N ALA A 306 -0.31 -11.53 7.16
CA ALA A 306 -1.16 -12.71 7.31
C ALA A 306 -1.40 -13.42 5.96
N LEU A 307 -1.61 -12.64 4.88
CA LEU A 307 -1.72 -13.15 3.53
C LEU A 307 -0.42 -13.84 3.09
N THR A 308 0.73 -13.23 3.36
CA THR A 308 2.06 -13.79 3.07
C THR A 308 2.29 -15.10 3.81
N ALA A 309 1.91 -15.19 5.09
CA ALA A 309 1.98 -16.44 5.87
C ALA A 309 1.12 -17.55 5.23
N GLY A 310 -0.12 -17.23 4.84
CA GLY A 310 -1.03 -18.17 4.21
C GLY A 310 -0.56 -18.66 2.84
N ILE A 311 -0.17 -17.73 1.96
CA ILE A 311 0.25 -18.05 0.57
C ILE A 311 1.58 -18.80 0.56
N SER A 312 2.57 -18.37 1.37
CA SER A 312 3.86 -19.05 1.45
C SER A 312 3.70 -20.48 1.98
N PHE A 313 2.91 -20.67 3.05
CA PHE A 313 2.64 -22.00 3.59
C PHE A 313 1.89 -22.90 2.61
N PHE A 314 0.86 -22.37 1.93
CA PHE A 314 0.16 -23.08 0.87
C PHE A 314 1.13 -23.54 -0.23
N SER A 315 1.96 -22.62 -0.73
CA SER A 315 2.90 -22.84 -1.82
C SER A 315 3.97 -23.86 -1.48
N PHE A 316 4.66 -23.70 -0.34
CA PHE A 316 5.67 -24.66 0.11
C PHE A 316 5.06 -26.03 0.43
N ARG A 317 3.84 -26.08 0.98
CA ARG A 317 3.16 -27.35 1.23
C ARG A 317 2.79 -28.06 -0.06
N GLN A 318 2.37 -27.34 -1.09
CA GLN A 318 2.12 -27.89 -2.42
C GLN A 318 3.40 -28.48 -3.03
N MET A 319 4.50 -27.73 -2.97
CA MET A 319 5.78 -28.14 -3.54
C MET A 319 6.38 -29.36 -2.84
N PHE A 320 6.43 -29.36 -1.51
CA PHE A 320 7.16 -30.37 -0.73
C PHE A 320 6.29 -31.49 -0.16
N ARG A 321 4.96 -31.29 -0.10
CA ARG A 321 3.97 -32.24 0.45
C ARG A 321 4.24 -32.62 1.91
N HIS A 322 4.75 -31.67 2.70
CA HIS A 322 5.05 -31.90 4.11
C HIS A 322 4.85 -30.63 4.94
N ASN A 323 3.99 -30.70 5.97
CA ASN A 323 3.54 -29.54 6.74
C ASN A 323 4.72 -28.84 7.46
N LYS A 324 5.60 -29.58 8.15
CA LYS A 324 6.71 -28.96 8.91
C LYS A 324 7.77 -28.32 8.00
N THR A 325 7.99 -28.89 6.82
CA THR A 325 8.93 -28.33 5.83
C THR A 325 8.36 -27.07 5.19
N ALA A 326 7.05 -27.06 4.93
CA ALA A 326 6.35 -25.86 4.48
C ALA A 326 6.33 -24.76 5.53
N LEU A 327 6.10 -25.12 6.80
CA LEU A 327 6.18 -24.21 7.93
C LEU A 327 7.57 -23.57 8.01
N LEU A 328 8.64 -24.37 7.99
CA LEU A 328 10.01 -23.86 7.99
C LEU A 328 10.24 -22.85 6.85
N GLY A 329 9.87 -23.19 5.62
CA GLY A 329 10.00 -22.27 4.48
C GLY A 329 9.24 -20.97 4.65
N SER A 330 8.03 -21.03 5.20
CA SER A 330 7.20 -19.84 5.44
C SER A 330 7.80 -18.95 6.52
N ILE A 331 8.31 -19.53 7.61
CA ILE A 331 8.97 -18.77 8.69
C ILE A 331 10.24 -18.11 8.15
N LEU A 332 11.11 -18.85 7.44
CA LEU A 332 12.32 -18.28 6.85
C LEU A 332 12.01 -17.19 5.82
N TYR A 333 10.89 -17.30 5.10
CA TYR A 333 10.46 -16.29 4.15
C TYR A 333 9.97 -15.01 4.83
N MET A 334 9.16 -15.14 5.87
CA MET A 334 8.61 -14.01 6.62
C MET A 334 9.66 -13.30 7.46
N LEU A 335 10.62 -14.04 8.01
CA LEU A 335 11.69 -13.53 8.86
C LEU A 335 12.99 -13.27 8.09
N ALA A 336 12.95 -13.32 6.76
CA ALA A 336 14.11 -13.00 5.94
C ALA A 336 14.52 -11.52 6.16
N PRO A 337 15.81 -11.20 6.34
CA PRO A 337 16.23 -9.84 6.67
C PRO A 337 15.74 -8.80 5.67
N TYR A 338 15.86 -9.09 4.36
CA TYR A 338 15.34 -8.20 3.33
C TYR A 338 13.82 -8.00 3.40
N HIS A 339 13.04 -9.01 3.78
CA HIS A 339 11.58 -8.86 3.91
C HIS A 339 11.24 -7.90 5.06
N ILE A 340 11.87 -8.07 6.22
CA ILE A 340 11.68 -7.17 7.38
C ILE A 340 12.16 -5.75 7.05
N TYR A 341 13.34 -5.64 6.43
CA TYR A 341 13.89 -4.36 5.97
C TYR A 341 12.94 -3.64 5.00
N ASN A 342 12.34 -4.38 4.06
CA ASN A 342 11.44 -3.81 3.07
C ASN A 342 10.13 -3.27 3.70
N ILE A 343 9.68 -3.85 4.81
CA ILE A 343 8.50 -3.39 5.56
C ILE A 343 8.80 -2.13 6.35
N TYR A 344 9.97 -2.05 7.00
CA TYR A 344 10.19 -1.04 8.06
C TYR A 344 11.18 0.06 7.71
N TRP A 345 12.28 -0.23 6.98
CA TRP A 345 13.23 0.80 6.58
C TRP A 345 12.87 1.45 5.24
N ARG A 346 12.44 0.63 4.28
CA ARG A 346 11.97 1.14 2.98
C ARG A 346 10.52 1.53 2.98
N THR A 347 9.70 0.83 3.79
CA THR A 347 8.23 0.95 3.76
C THR A 347 7.66 0.85 2.34
N ALA A 348 8.28 0.02 1.49
CA ALA A 348 7.91 -0.12 0.08
C ALA A 348 6.66 -0.99 -0.06
N VAL A 349 5.49 -0.38 0.10
CA VAL A 349 4.18 -1.05 0.21
C VAL A 349 3.88 -1.94 -0.99
N GLY A 350 4.16 -1.44 -2.19
CA GLY A 350 3.99 -2.22 -3.41
C GLY A 350 4.82 -3.50 -3.41
N GLU A 351 6.09 -3.40 -3.03
CA GLU A 351 7.04 -4.50 -3.10
C GLU A 351 6.80 -5.55 -2.01
N TYR A 352 6.56 -5.17 -0.74
CA TYR A 352 6.27 -6.19 0.28
C TYR A 352 4.91 -6.85 0.04
N THR A 353 3.95 -6.15 -0.57
CA THR A 353 2.68 -6.78 -0.99
C THR A 353 2.93 -7.76 -2.15
N ALA A 354 3.80 -7.42 -3.10
CA ALA A 354 4.22 -8.33 -4.15
C ALA A 354 4.87 -9.63 -3.60
N LEU A 355 5.72 -9.51 -2.56
CA LEU A 355 6.34 -10.66 -1.88
C LEU A 355 5.29 -11.66 -1.37
N ALA A 356 4.11 -11.21 -0.93
CA ALA A 356 3.04 -12.11 -0.49
C ALA A 356 2.66 -13.15 -1.55
N PHE A 357 2.73 -12.78 -2.83
CA PHE A 357 2.25 -13.59 -3.96
C PHE A 357 3.35 -14.34 -4.70
N LEU A 358 4.62 -13.91 -4.58
CA LEU A 358 5.74 -14.57 -5.29
C LEU A 358 5.84 -16.09 -5.05
N PRO A 359 5.57 -16.66 -3.85
CA PRO A 359 5.64 -18.11 -3.63
C PRO A 359 4.72 -18.94 -4.53
N LEU A 360 3.64 -18.36 -5.07
CA LEU A 360 2.72 -19.07 -5.99
C LEU A 360 3.40 -19.44 -7.31
N ILE A 361 4.37 -18.65 -7.78
CA ILE A 361 5.06 -18.87 -9.05
C ILE A 361 5.82 -20.21 -9.03
N PRO A 362 6.79 -20.46 -8.13
CA PRO A 362 7.47 -21.76 -8.07
C PRO A 362 6.48 -22.90 -7.75
N ALA A 363 5.43 -22.65 -6.96
CA ALA A 363 4.39 -23.67 -6.72
C ALA A 363 3.69 -24.10 -8.02
N ALA A 364 3.34 -23.17 -8.90
CA ALA A 364 2.76 -23.45 -10.21
C ALA A 364 3.75 -24.13 -11.15
N LEU A 365 5.01 -23.68 -11.17
CA LEU A 365 6.06 -24.29 -11.98
C LEU A 365 6.27 -25.77 -11.62
N THR A 366 6.22 -26.14 -10.34
CA THR A 366 6.32 -27.57 -9.95
C THR A 366 5.17 -28.43 -10.46
N LEU A 367 3.99 -27.86 -10.70
CA LEU A 367 2.86 -28.56 -11.31
C LEU A 367 3.04 -28.76 -12.82
N LEU A 368 3.62 -27.78 -13.53
CA LEU A 368 3.79 -27.79 -14.98
C LEU A 368 5.01 -28.58 -15.44
N TYR A 369 6.12 -28.45 -14.70
CA TYR A 369 7.44 -29.00 -15.04
C TYR A 369 7.78 -30.24 -14.19
N GLY A 370 6.76 -30.88 -13.61
CA GLY A 370 6.91 -32.19 -12.95
C GLY A 370 7.29 -33.32 -13.92
N PRO A 371 7.53 -34.55 -13.40
CA PRO A 371 8.03 -35.67 -14.21
C PRO A 371 7.17 -36.01 -15.44
N ALA A 372 5.85 -35.91 -15.31
CA ALA A 372 4.88 -36.15 -16.38
C ALA A 372 4.17 -34.85 -16.78
N LEU A 373 3.62 -34.78 -18.00
CA LEU A 373 2.83 -33.64 -18.48
C LEU A 373 1.66 -33.34 -17.53
N PRO A 374 1.29 -32.06 -17.33
CA PRO A 374 0.28 -31.69 -16.36
C PRO A 374 -1.11 -32.22 -16.76
N GLY A 375 -1.75 -32.92 -15.82
CA GLY A 375 -3.15 -33.31 -15.98
C GLY A 375 -4.10 -32.09 -15.95
N ARG A 376 -5.37 -32.27 -16.33
CA ARG A 376 -6.37 -31.17 -16.36
C ARG A 376 -6.48 -30.40 -15.04
N ARG A 377 -6.41 -31.09 -13.90
CA ARG A 377 -6.48 -30.46 -12.57
C ARG A 377 -5.23 -29.64 -12.26
N GLN A 378 -4.05 -30.18 -12.53
CA GLN A 378 -2.78 -29.49 -12.30
C GLN A 378 -2.66 -28.25 -13.20
N ALA A 379 -3.03 -28.36 -14.47
CA ALA A 379 -3.06 -27.24 -15.41
C ALA A 379 -3.99 -26.11 -14.95
N ARG A 380 -5.19 -26.44 -14.43
CA ARG A 380 -6.13 -25.43 -13.90
C ARG A 380 -5.60 -24.75 -12.63
N LEU A 381 -5.03 -25.52 -11.71
CA LEU A 381 -4.45 -24.97 -10.48
C LEU A 381 -3.26 -24.05 -10.81
N ALA A 382 -2.31 -24.51 -11.63
CA ALA A 382 -1.18 -23.71 -12.08
C ALA A 382 -1.62 -22.44 -12.81
N CYS A 383 -2.66 -22.52 -13.67
CA CYS A 383 -3.23 -21.35 -14.32
C CYS A 383 -3.76 -20.34 -13.29
N GLY A 384 -4.50 -20.79 -12.28
CA GLY A 384 -5.03 -19.94 -11.21
C GLY A 384 -3.92 -19.31 -10.36
N GLU A 385 -2.92 -20.10 -9.96
CA GLU A 385 -1.76 -19.64 -9.19
C GLU A 385 -0.95 -18.58 -9.96
N LEU A 386 -0.66 -18.81 -11.25
CA LEU A 386 0.03 -17.83 -12.10
C LEU A 386 -0.82 -16.58 -12.33
N THR A 387 -2.13 -16.73 -12.52
CA THR A 387 -3.05 -15.58 -12.72
C THR A 387 -3.10 -14.71 -11.48
N VAL A 388 -3.25 -15.30 -10.29
CA VAL A 388 -3.25 -14.57 -9.02
C VAL A 388 -1.88 -13.95 -8.76
N ALA A 389 -0.79 -14.70 -8.97
CA ALA A 389 0.56 -14.19 -8.74
C ALA A 389 0.86 -12.97 -9.61
N PHE A 390 0.83 -13.14 -10.94
CA PHE A 390 1.18 -12.06 -11.86
C PHE A 390 0.13 -10.94 -11.88
N GLY A 391 -1.15 -11.25 -11.68
CA GLY A 391 -2.19 -10.23 -11.55
C GLY A 391 -2.00 -9.35 -10.31
N ALA A 392 -1.62 -9.94 -9.18
CA ALA A 392 -1.28 -9.16 -7.98
C ALA A 392 -0.01 -8.33 -8.18
N LEU A 393 1.02 -8.86 -8.85
CA LEU A 393 2.23 -8.07 -9.17
C LEU A 393 1.93 -6.85 -10.05
N VAL A 394 1.03 -6.97 -11.04
CA VAL A 394 0.55 -5.82 -11.82
C VAL A 394 -0.10 -4.77 -10.91
N GLN A 395 -0.88 -5.22 -9.92
CA GLN A 395 -1.64 -4.35 -9.01
C GLN A 395 -0.86 -3.81 -7.81
N THR A 396 0.39 -4.22 -7.62
CA THR A 396 1.17 -3.79 -6.45
C THR A 396 2.54 -3.26 -6.82
N HIS A 397 3.27 -3.89 -7.75
CA HIS A 397 4.66 -3.49 -8.05
C HIS A 397 5.11 -3.97 -9.43
N MET A 398 5.06 -3.06 -10.41
CA MET A 398 5.43 -3.33 -11.81
C MET A 398 6.87 -3.86 -11.97
N ILE A 399 7.79 -3.40 -11.11
CA ILE A 399 9.18 -3.86 -11.13
C ILE A 399 9.28 -5.32 -10.64
N SER A 400 8.52 -5.71 -9.61
CA SER A 400 8.48 -7.12 -9.18
C SER A 400 7.84 -8.02 -10.23
N LEU A 401 6.86 -7.51 -10.98
CA LEU A 401 6.31 -8.18 -12.17
C LEU A 401 7.42 -8.44 -13.19
N GLU A 402 8.21 -7.43 -13.53
CA GLU A 402 9.31 -7.54 -14.50
C GLU A 402 10.33 -8.59 -14.05
N LEU A 403 10.82 -8.48 -12.81
CA LEU A 403 11.79 -9.44 -12.24
C LEU A 403 11.27 -10.88 -12.27
N ALA A 404 10.02 -11.09 -11.86
CA ALA A 404 9.39 -12.41 -11.87
C ALA A 404 9.19 -12.95 -13.29
N ALA A 405 8.79 -12.09 -14.23
CA ALA A 405 8.61 -12.44 -15.64
C ALA A 405 9.94 -12.81 -16.31
N LEU A 406 11.01 -12.04 -16.06
CA LEU A 406 12.36 -12.34 -16.55
C LEU A 406 12.89 -13.67 -16.00
N ALA A 407 12.77 -13.89 -14.69
CA ALA A 407 13.17 -15.16 -14.06
C ALA A 407 12.38 -16.36 -14.64
N CYS A 408 11.08 -16.20 -14.85
CA CYS A 408 10.26 -17.22 -15.52
C CYS A 408 10.63 -17.40 -16.99
N GLY A 409 11.01 -16.34 -17.69
CA GLY A 409 11.51 -16.37 -19.07
C GLY A 409 12.77 -17.22 -19.19
N VAL A 410 13.79 -16.94 -18.36
CA VAL A 410 15.03 -17.73 -18.29
C VAL A 410 14.72 -19.21 -17.98
N PHE A 411 13.85 -19.46 -17.00
CA PHE A 411 13.41 -20.81 -16.67
C PHE A 411 12.71 -21.52 -17.86
N CYS A 412 11.80 -20.83 -18.54
CA CYS A 412 11.05 -21.36 -19.67
C CYS A 412 11.93 -21.62 -20.90
N LEU A 413 12.93 -20.77 -21.15
CA LEU A 413 13.91 -20.94 -22.23
C LEU A 413 14.80 -22.15 -21.96
N TRP A 414 15.26 -22.35 -20.72
CA TRP A 414 16.02 -23.55 -20.38
C TRP A 414 15.20 -24.83 -20.58
N HIS A 415 13.91 -24.79 -20.19
CA HIS A 415 12.99 -25.91 -20.37
C HIS A 415 12.22 -25.84 -21.70
N PHE A 416 12.83 -25.28 -22.76
CA PHE A 416 12.18 -24.97 -24.05
C PHE A 416 11.23 -26.06 -24.55
N ARG A 417 11.73 -27.30 -24.71
CA ARG A 417 10.94 -28.44 -25.21
C ARG A 417 9.70 -28.71 -24.36
N ARG A 418 9.79 -28.49 -23.05
CA ARG A 418 8.68 -28.70 -22.11
C ARG A 418 7.72 -27.52 -22.10
N THR A 419 8.24 -26.30 -22.15
CA THR A 419 7.45 -25.05 -22.19
C THR A 419 6.54 -25.01 -23.41
N PHE A 420 7.08 -25.33 -24.59
CA PHE A 420 6.34 -25.29 -25.86
C PHE A 420 5.50 -26.55 -26.13
N ALA A 421 5.47 -27.52 -25.20
CA ALA A 421 4.49 -28.59 -25.26
C ALA A 421 3.09 -28.00 -25.03
N TRP A 422 2.15 -28.30 -25.94
CA TRP A 422 0.80 -27.72 -25.92
C TRP A 422 0.09 -27.71 -24.56
N PRO A 423 0.15 -28.80 -23.73
CA PRO A 423 -0.49 -28.81 -22.42
C PRO A 423 0.05 -27.76 -21.43
N VAL A 424 1.31 -27.35 -21.59
CA VAL A 424 2.02 -26.36 -20.76
C VAL A 424 1.87 -24.97 -21.38
N LEU A 425 2.15 -24.83 -22.69
CA LEU A 425 2.05 -23.56 -23.41
C LEU A 425 0.66 -22.92 -23.25
N ARG A 426 -0.41 -23.72 -23.39
CA ARG A 426 -1.78 -23.23 -23.22
C ARG A 426 -2.05 -22.68 -21.81
N VAL A 427 -1.35 -23.15 -20.77
CA VAL A 427 -1.52 -22.66 -19.40
C VAL A 427 -0.86 -21.30 -19.26
N TRP A 428 0.34 -21.12 -19.81
CA TRP A 428 0.99 -19.81 -19.87
C TRP A 428 0.17 -18.80 -20.65
N LEU A 429 -0.32 -19.17 -21.85
CA LEU A 429 -1.17 -18.29 -22.67
C LEU A 429 -2.48 -17.95 -21.96
N ALA A 430 -3.14 -18.93 -21.34
CA ALA A 430 -4.37 -18.68 -20.60
C ALA A 430 -4.14 -17.79 -19.36
N ALA A 431 -3.07 -18.03 -18.60
CA ALA A 431 -2.73 -17.20 -17.45
C ALA A 431 -2.39 -15.77 -17.87
N ALA A 432 -1.56 -15.59 -18.90
CA ALA A 432 -1.23 -14.27 -19.43
C ALA A 432 -2.48 -13.52 -19.94
N ALA A 433 -3.36 -14.19 -20.69
CA ALA A 433 -4.61 -13.61 -21.15
C ALA A 433 -5.52 -13.20 -19.98
N LEU A 434 -5.67 -14.05 -18.97
CA LEU A 434 -6.46 -13.73 -17.78
C LEU A 434 -5.86 -12.57 -16.98
N VAL A 435 -4.54 -12.52 -16.81
CA VAL A 435 -3.85 -11.40 -16.15
C VAL A 435 -4.11 -10.11 -16.89
N VAL A 436 -3.97 -10.09 -18.22
CA VAL A 436 -4.26 -8.89 -19.02
C VAL A 436 -5.72 -8.49 -18.87
N LEU A 437 -6.67 -9.39 -19.13
CA LEU A 437 -8.10 -9.09 -19.11
C LEU A 437 -8.57 -8.57 -17.74
N LEU A 438 -8.12 -9.18 -16.65
CA LEU A 438 -8.45 -8.75 -15.28
C LEU A 438 -7.86 -7.39 -14.90
N ASN A 439 -6.79 -6.96 -15.57
CA ASN A 439 -6.07 -5.74 -15.26
C ASN A 439 -6.15 -4.67 -16.35
N LEU A 440 -6.96 -4.87 -17.40
CA LEU A 440 -7.15 -3.88 -18.48
C LEU A 440 -7.59 -2.51 -17.93
N TRP A 441 -8.40 -2.50 -16.88
CA TRP A 441 -8.83 -1.29 -16.16
C TRP A 441 -7.67 -0.40 -15.68
N PHE A 442 -6.51 -1.00 -15.41
CA PHE A 442 -5.28 -0.30 -15.01
C PHE A 442 -4.27 -0.22 -16.16
N LEU A 443 -4.05 -1.33 -16.87
CA LEU A 443 -3.03 -1.45 -17.91
C LEU A 443 -3.27 -0.49 -19.09
N LEU A 444 -4.53 -0.26 -19.49
CA LEU A 444 -4.80 0.62 -20.61
C LEU A 444 -4.52 2.11 -20.26
N PRO A 445 -4.98 2.66 -19.12
CA PRO A 445 -4.53 3.97 -18.65
C PRO A 445 -3.01 4.06 -18.50
N PHE A 446 -2.39 3.06 -17.87
CA PHE A 446 -0.93 3.00 -17.67
C PHE A 446 -0.16 3.12 -18.98
N VAL A 447 -0.48 2.28 -19.98
CA VAL A 447 0.15 2.34 -21.30
C VAL A 447 -0.16 3.67 -22.00
N SER A 448 -1.36 4.22 -21.81
CA SER A 448 -1.71 5.54 -22.37
C SER A 448 -0.81 6.64 -21.80
N MET A 449 -0.46 6.58 -20.52
CA MET A 449 0.46 7.55 -19.90
C MET A 449 1.91 7.33 -20.33
N LEU A 450 2.36 6.07 -20.41
CA LEU A 450 3.72 5.75 -20.88
C LEU A 450 3.99 6.29 -22.30
N LEU A 451 2.96 6.38 -23.13
CA LEU A 451 3.03 6.93 -24.49
C LEU A 451 2.72 8.44 -24.56
N GLY A 452 2.31 9.06 -23.44
CA GLY A 452 1.70 10.39 -23.37
C GLY A 452 2.63 11.56 -23.00
N GLY A 453 3.95 11.35 -22.94
CA GLY A 453 4.93 12.38 -22.58
C GLY A 453 4.96 12.67 -21.08
N TYR A 454 5.48 11.70 -20.32
CA TYR A 454 5.71 11.73 -18.87
C TYR A 454 7.10 11.14 -18.61
N ASN A 455 8.16 11.87 -18.97
CA ASN A 455 9.50 11.29 -19.13
C ASN A 455 10.30 11.12 -17.82
N ASN A 456 9.86 11.71 -16.70
CA ASN A 456 10.57 11.65 -15.41
C ASN A 456 10.65 10.23 -14.80
N MET A 457 9.91 9.25 -15.34
CA MET A 457 9.84 7.90 -14.78
C MET A 457 11.06 6.99 -15.05
N TYR A 458 11.84 7.26 -16.10
CA TYR A 458 12.92 6.36 -16.54
C TYR A 458 14.27 7.06 -16.58
N GLY A 459 15.30 6.41 -16.02
CA GLY A 459 16.68 6.82 -16.22
C GLY A 459 17.05 6.76 -17.71
N GLY A 460 17.77 7.79 -18.18
CA GLY A 460 18.11 7.94 -19.60
C GLY A 460 18.84 6.73 -20.19
N GLU A 461 18.47 6.37 -21.42
CA GLU A 461 19.05 5.28 -22.22
C GLU A 461 20.54 5.56 -22.47
N SER A 462 21.43 4.87 -21.75
CA SER A 462 22.86 4.93 -22.02
C SER A 462 23.65 3.95 -21.16
N PHE A 463 24.89 3.69 -21.60
CA PHE A 463 25.93 3.12 -20.74
C PHE A 463 26.07 3.90 -19.42
N ALA A 464 25.94 5.23 -19.47
CA ALA A 464 25.97 6.10 -18.28
C ALA A 464 24.78 5.87 -17.34
N GLY A 465 23.58 5.64 -17.86
CA GLY A 465 22.40 5.23 -17.08
C GLY A 465 22.64 3.91 -16.37
N GLY A 466 23.27 2.95 -17.05
CA GLY A 466 23.72 1.69 -16.45
C GLY A 466 24.77 1.87 -15.34
N LEU A 467 25.74 2.77 -15.51
CA LEU A 467 26.70 3.09 -14.46
C LEU A 467 26.06 3.76 -13.24
N SER A 468 25.00 4.57 -13.42
CA SER A 468 24.23 5.14 -12.32
C SER A 468 23.56 4.06 -11.47
N VAL A 469 22.94 3.07 -12.13
CA VAL A 469 22.40 1.87 -11.45
C VAL A 469 23.53 1.10 -10.73
N GLN A 470 24.68 0.91 -11.39
CA GLN A 470 25.83 0.21 -10.81
C GLN A 470 26.38 0.88 -9.55
N LYS A 471 26.40 2.22 -9.50
CA LYS A 471 26.89 3.01 -8.36
C LYS A 471 26.06 2.78 -7.10
N ASN A 472 24.77 2.50 -7.27
CA ASN A 472 23.85 2.16 -6.19
C ASN A 472 23.88 0.65 -5.84
N GLY A 473 24.75 -0.13 -6.46
CA GLY A 473 24.93 -1.55 -6.16
C GLY A 473 25.74 -1.77 -4.88
N LEU A 474 25.42 -2.85 -4.17
CA LEU A 474 26.10 -3.23 -2.93
C LEU A 474 27.49 -3.80 -3.18
N TRP A 475 28.39 -3.66 -2.22
CA TRP A 475 29.64 -4.39 -2.18
C TRP A 475 29.37 -5.85 -1.82
N LEU A 476 30.24 -6.76 -2.27
CA LEU A 476 30.04 -8.19 -2.01
C LEU A 476 30.02 -8.52 -0.51
N SER A 477 30.81 -7.81 0.30
CA SER A 477 30.80 -7.95 1.77
C SER A 477 29.46 -7.53 2.38
N GLU A 478 28.77 -6.56 1.79
CA GLU A 478 27.50 -6.03 2.29
C GLU A 478 26.33 -7.01 2.11
N LEU A 479 26.45 -7.97 1.19
CA LEU A 479 25.47 -9.05 1.04
C LEU A 479 25.35 -9.91 2.31
N LEU A 480 26.44 -10.01 3.08
CA LEU A 480 26.59 -10.91 4.22
C LEU A 480 26.50 -10.19 5.57
N THR A 481 26.66 -8.86 5.59
CA THR A 481 26.65 -8.10 6.84
C THR A 481 25.24 -7.92 7.37
N TRP A 482 25.15 -8.00 8.71
CA TRP A 482 24.03 -7.45 9.47
C TRP A 482 24.41 -6.02 9.84
N ARG A 483 24.25 -5.07 8.92
CA ARG A 483 24.28 -3.64 9.26
C ARG A 483 22.85 -3.13 9.39
N ASP A 484 22.70 -2.15 10.28
CA ASP A 484 21.43 -1.70 10.86
C ASP A 484 20.49 -1.03 9.85
N ASP A 485 21.03 -0.52 8.76
CA ASP A 485 20.40 0.30 7.72
C ASP A 485 20.55 -0.28 6.29
N HIS A 486 21.12 -1.49 6.16
CA HIS A 486 21.50 -2.06 4.85
C HIS A 486 20.67 -3.29 4.43
N ASN A 487 20.50 -3.39 3.12
CA ASN A 487 19.74 -4.46 2.45
C ASN A 487 20.63 -5.70 2.38
N SER A 488 20.30 -6.78 3.10
CA SER A 488 21.07 -8.03 3.03
C SER A 488 20.18 -9.27 2.95
N ILE A 489 20.75 -10.37 2.43
CA ILE A 489 20.10 -11.69 2.41
C ILE A 489 20.23 -12.43 3.75
N GLY A 490 21.15 -11.98 4.60
CA GLY A 490 21.43 -12.56 5.90
C GLY A 490 22.19 -13.88 5.89
N VAL A 491 22.87 -14.14 7.00
CA VAL A 491 23.64 -15.38 7.23
C VAL A 491 22.75 -16.63 7.15
N VAL A 492 21.47 -16.51 7.50
CA VAL A 492 20.48 -17.61 7.42
C VAL A 492 20.36 -18.19 6.01
N LEU A 493 20.17 -17.34 5.00
CA LEU A 493 19.92 -17.80 3.64
C LEU A 493 21.20 -18.36 3.02
N VAL A 494 22.35 -17.80 3.40
CA VAL A 494 23.68 -18.31 3.03
C VAL A 494 23.93 -19.68 3.67
N ALA A 495 23.65 -19.84 4.96
CA ALA A 495 23.80 -21.12 5.66
C ALA A 495 22.93 -22.21 5.03
N GLY A 496 21.71 -21.89 4.61
CA GLY A 496 20.85 -22.83 3.91
C GLY A 496 21.30 -23.13 2.47
N ALA A 497 21.87 -22.17 1.76
CA ALA A 497 22.51 -22.38 0.46
C ALA A 497 23.72 -23.33 0.60
N VAL A 498 24.59 -23.10 1.59
CA VAL A 498 25.71 -23.99 1.92
C VAL A 498 25.22 -25.40 2.28
N ALA A 499 24.18 -25.50 3.10
CA ALA A 499 23.57 -26.78 3.44
C ALA A 499 23.03 -27.52 2.20
N LEU A 500 22.47 -26.82 1.22
CA LEU A 500 22.03 -27.40 -0.04
C LEU A 500 23.21 -27.93 -0.87
N VAL A 501 24.28 -27.13 -1.02
CA VAL A 501 25.50 -27.54 -1.73
C VAL A 501 26.09 -28.77 -1.06
N TRP A 502 26.20 -28.77 0.27
CA TRP A 502 26.63 -29.93 1.04
C TRP A 502 25.77 -31.18 0.75
N CYS A 503 24.44 -31.04 0.70
CA CYS A 503 23.56 -32.15 0.34
C CYS A 503 23.81 -32.67 -1.08
N MET A 504 24.01 -31.77 -2.05
CA MET A 504 24.28 -32.14 -3.43
C MET A 504 25.60 -32.90 -3.56
N LEU A 505 26.66 -32.44 -2.87
CA LEU A 505 27.98 -33.07 -2.89
C LEU A 505 28.00 -34.43 -2.16
N THR A 506 27.35 -34.51 -1.00
CA THR A 506 27.41 -35.73 -0.15
C THR A 506 26.42 -36.81 -0.56
N GLN A 507 25.24 -36.45 -1.08
CA GLN A 507 24.21 -37.42 -1.45
C GLN A 507 24.21 -37.73 -2.94
N GLY A 508 24.71 -36.84 -3.80
CA GLY A 508 24.75 -37.04 -5.26
C GLY A 508 23.40 -37.51 -5.82
N ASP A 509 23.39 -38.65 -6.49
CA ASP A 509 22.18 -39.26 -7.07
C ASP A 509 21.20 -39.84 -6.04
N ARG A 510 21.61 -40.02 -4.77
CA ARG A 510 20.70 -40.43 -3.69
C ARG A 510 19.74 -39.30 -3.29
N MET A 511 20.08 -38.05 -3.63
CA MET A 511 19.24 -36.90 -3.36
C MET A 511 17.93 -37.00 -4.18
N PRO A 512 16.76 -36.72 -3.58
CA PRO A 512 15.50 -36.70 -4.32
C PRO A 512 15.59 -35.82 -5.57
N SER A 513 15.19 -36.34 -6.73
CA SER A 513 15.38 -35.67 -8.03
C SER A 513 14.69 -34.30 -8.11
N ARG A 514 13.54 -34.15 -7.45
CA ARG A 514 12.82 -32.87 -7.34
C ARG A 514 13.63 -31.86 -6.53
N GLU A 515 14.02 -32.20 -5.31
CA GLU A 515 14.81 -31.35 -4.40
C GLU A 515 16.14 -30.95 -5.03
N ARG A 516 16.79 -31.86 -5.77
CA ARG A 516 18.02 -31.55 -6.51
C ARG A 516 17.77 -30.55 -7.64
N LYS A 517 16.75 -30.77 -8.48
CA LYS A 517 16.45 -29.87 -9.61
C LYS A 517 15.96 -28.51 -9.15
N VAL A 518 14.96 -28.49 -8.27
CA VAL A 518 14.41 -27.24 -7.71
C VAL A 518 15.47 -26.51 -6.91
N GLY A 519 16.24 -27.22 -6.08
CA GLY A 519 17.34 -26.65 -5.32
C GLY A 519 18.43 -26.04 -6.21
N ALA A 520 18.82 -26.70 -7.31
CA ALA A 520 19.83 -26.17 -8.22
C ALA A 520 19.34 -24.89 -8.92
N TRP A 521 18.08 -24.85 -9.35
CA TRP A 521 17.47 -23.64 -9.91
C TRP A 521 17.39 -22.51 -8.90
N ALA A 522 16.91 -22.84 -7.69
CA ALA A 522 16.81 -21.91 -6.58
C ALA A 522 18.17 -21.31 -6.21
N LEU A 523 19.22 -22.14 -6.14
CA LEU A 523 20.57 -21.68 -5.86
C LEU A 523 21.15 -20.83 -7.00
N GLY A 524 20.99 -21.26 -8.26
CA GLY A 524 21.50 -20.55 -9.43
C GLY A 524 20.83 -19.19 -9.65
N LEU A 525 19.50 -19.14 -9.62
CA LEU A 525 18.75 -17.89 -9.76
C LEU A 525 18.92 -16.98 -8.53
N GLY A 526 18.99 -17.56 -7.32
CA GLY A 526 19.27 -16.81 -6.10
C GLY A 526 20.66 -16.17 -6.11
N ALA A 527 21.69 -16.92 -6.49
CA ALA A 527 23.05 -16.41 -6.61
C ALA A 527 23.17 -15.35 -7.72
N LEU A 528 22.51 -15.57 -8.87
CA LEU A 528 22.44 -14.58 -9.94
C LEU A 528 21.78 -13.28 -9.46
N ALA A 529 20.63 -13.37 -8.79
CA ALA A 529 19.94 -12.21 -8.24
C ALA A 529 20.80 -11.46 -7.20
N CYS A 530 21.52 -12.19 -6.33
CA CYS A 530 22.49 -11.58 -5.42
C CYS A 530 23.66 -10.90 -6.16
N TRP A 531 24.15 -11.48 -7.25
CA TRP A 531 25.21 -10.84 -8.02
C TRP A 531 24.70 -9.57 -8.71
N MET A 532 23.51 -9.63 -9.30
CA MET A 532 22.84 -8.49 -9.94
C MET A 532 22.56 -7.33 -8.99
N SER A 533 22.44 -7.57 -7.69
CA SER A 533 22.29 -6.52 -6.68
C SER A 533 23.60 -5.83 -6.28
N THR A 534 24.75 -6.31 -6.77
CA THR A 534 26.06 -5.73 -6.44
C THR A 534 26.54 -4.70 -7.46
N ASN A 535 27.49 -3.85 -7.03
CA ASN A 535 28.23 -2.94 -7.90
C ASN A 535 29.20 -3.66 -8.87
N THR A 536 29.39 -4.98 -8.71
CA THR A 536 30.23 -5.80 -9.61
C THR A 536 29.48 -6.29 -10.84
N PHE A 537 28.15 -6.25 -10.83
CA PHE A 537 27.36 -6.59 -12.01
C PHE A 537 27.48 -5.48 -13.06
N PRO A 538 27.74 -5.81 -14.34
CA PRO A 538 28.07 -4.84 -15.38
C PRO A 538 26.83 -4.09 -15.91
N TRP A 539 26.15 -3.34 -15.05
CA TRP A 539 24.95 -2.58 -15.39
C TRP A 539 25.19 -1.57 -16.52
N GLY A 540 26.39 -1.01 -16.66
CA GLY A 540 26.76 -0.15 -17.81
C GLY A 540 26.54 -0.84 -19.16
N TRP A 541 27.01 -2.08 -19.31
CA TRP A 541 26.83 -2.86 -20.54
C TRP A 541 25.39 -3.28 -20.76
N VAL A 542 24.66 -3.59 -19.68
CA VAL A 542 23.22 -3.89 -19.76
C VAL A 542 22.44 -2.68 -20.27
N GLY A 543 22.77 -1.48 -19.79
CA GLY A 543 22.18 -0.22 -20.25
C GLY A 543 22.46 0.09 -21.72
N ALA A 544 23.59 -0.39 -22.25
CA ALA A 544 23.96 -0.21 -23.65
C ALA A 544 23.26 -1.19 -24.63
N LEU A 545 22.49 -2.16 -24.13
CA LEU A 545 21.81 -3.14 -24.99
C LEU A 545 20.66 -2.47 -25.76
N PRO A 546 20.63 -2.58 -27.11
CA PRO A 546 19.60 -1.94 -27.92
C PRO A 546 18.22 -2.55 -27.64
N GLY A 547 17.23 -1.69 -27.43
CA GLY A 547 15.82 -2.04 -27.20
C GLY A 547 15.51 -2.59 -25.80
N ILE A 548 16.34 -3.49 -25.27
CA ILE A 548 16.10 -4.14 -23.95
C ILE A 548 16.77 -3.43 -22.78
N GLY A 549 17.80 -2.60 -23.03
CA GLY A 549 18.52 -1.89 -21.97
C GLY A 549 17.61 -1.01 -21.12
N LYS A 550 16.67 -0.30 -21.76
CA LYS A 550 15.67 0.54 -21.07
C LYS A 550 14.80 -0.24 -20.09
N LEU A 551 14.31 -1.41 -20.52
CA LEU A 551 13.50 -2.28 -19.69
C LEU A 551 14.33 -2.74 -18.48
N LEU A 552 15.53 -3.26 -18.72
CA LEU A 552 16.39 -3.78 -17.66
C LEU A 552 16.89 -2.70 -16.69
N LEU A 553 17.04 -1.45 -17.13
CA LEU A 553 17.39 -0.31 -16.29
C LEU A 553 16.19 0.30 -15.53
N ALA A 554 14.95 -0.07 -15.86
CA ALA A 554 13.76 0.33 -15.10
C ALA A 554 13.80 -0.14 -13.64
N ILE A 555 14.68 -1.11 -13.34
CA ILE A 555 14.97 -1.53 -11.97
C ILE A 555 15.44 -0.39 -11.07
N GLN A 556 16.06 0.69 -11.60
CA GLN A 556 16.64 1.86 -10.93
C GLN A 556 17.68 1.56 -9.82
N PHE A 557 17.34 0.66 -8.88
CA PHE A 557 18.13 0.27 -7.74
C PHE A 557 18.41 -1.25 -7.73
N PRO A 558 19.69 -1.68 -7.79
CA PRO A 558 20.06 -3.10 -7.87
C PRO A 558 19.53 -3.96 -6.72
N TRP A 559 19.39 -3.41 -5.52
CA TRP A 559 18.90 -4.16 -4.36
C TRP A 559 17.46 -4.68 -4.49
N ARG A 560 16.66 -4.19 -5.46
CA ARG A 560 15.33 -4.75 -5.77
C ARG A 560 15.40 -6.23 -6.20
N TYR A 561 16.55 -6.72 -6.66
CA TYR A 561 16.77 -8.15 -6.92
C TYR A 561 16.72 -9.02 -5.66
N PHE A 562 16.84 -8.46 -4.45
CA PHE A 562 16.73 -9.25 -3.22
C PHE A 562 15.35 -9.81 -2.95
N SER A 563 14.29 -9.23 -3.50
CA SER A 563 12.96 -9.85 -3.48
C SER A 563 12.99 -11.24 -4.11
N LEU A 564 13.62 -11.35 -5.29
CA LEU A 564 13.80 -12.62 -5.99
C LEU A 564 14.82 -13.51 -5.27
N ALA A 565 15.96 -12.94 -4.85
CA ALA A 565 17.00 -13.69 -4.17
C ALA A 565 16.48 -14.34 -2.87
N THR A 566 15.67 -13.61 -2.09
CA THR A 566 15.07 -14.09 -0.85
C THR A 566 14.19 -15.30 -1.08
N LEU A 567 13.25 -15.25 -2.04
CA LEU A 567 12.39 -16.39 -2.35
C LEU A 567 13.20 -17.59 -2.83
N MET A 568 14.17 -17.36 -3.73
CA MET A 568 14.97 -18.43 -4.30
C MET A 568 15.89 -19.07 -3.26
N LEU A 569 16.56 -18.29 -2.42
CA LEU A 569 17.41 -18.85 -1.36
C LEU A 569 16.60 -19.53 -0.26
N VAL A 570 15.39 -19.05 0.07
CA VAL A 570 14.48 -19.79 0.96
C VAL A 570 14.11 -21.15 0.34
N LEU A 571 13.79 -21.21 -0.96
CA LEU A 571 13.55 -22.48 -1.64
C LEU A 571 14.76 -23.41 -1.58
N ALA A 572 15.98 -22.87 -1.69
CA ALA A 572 17.22 -23.65 -1.53
C ALA A 572 17.34 -24.22 -0.10
N CYS A 573 17.09 -23.41 0.93
CA CYS A 573 17.05 -23.84 2.34
C CYS A 573 16.06 -25.00 2.54
N VAL A 574 14.84 -24.85 2.00
CA VAL A 574 13.77 -25.85 2.16
C VAL A 574 14.10 -27.13 1.40
N CYS A 575 14.74 -27.04 0.22
CA CYS A 575 15.23 -28.21 -0.52
C CYS A 575 16.31 -28.96 0.26
N ALA A 576 17.24 -28.24 0.91
CA ALA A 576 18.29 -28.84 1.75
C ALA A 576 17.66 -29.64 2.90
N VAL A 577 16.77 -29.01 3.68
CA VAL A 577 16.09 -29.67 4.79
C VAL A 577 15.22 -30.83 4.29
N SER A 578 14.50 -30.66 3.17
CA SER A 578 13.69 -31.74 2.58
C SER A 578 14.53 -32.95 2.18
N ALA A 579 15.71 -32.74 1.59
CA ALA A 579 16.65 -33.81 1.24
C ALA A 579 17.20 -34.51 2.49
N LEU A 580 17.55 -33.75 3.54
CA LEU A 580 18.07 -34.28 4.80
C LEU A 580 17.03 -35.06 5.63
N ARG A 581 15.73 -34.96 5.34
CA ARG A 581 14.66 -35.67 6.08
C ARG A 581 14.81 -37.18 6.08
N ARG A 582 15.53 -37.73 5.11
CA ARG A 582 15.83 -39.16 5.03
C ARG A 582 16.96 -39.59 5.99
N GLY A 583 17.68 -38.62 6.58
CA GLY A 583 18.77 -38.84 7.52
C GLY A 583 18.53 -38.14 8.86
N ARG A 584 19.58 -38.14 9.71
CA ARG A 584 19.54 -37.62 11.08
C ARG A 584 19.68 -36.09 11.22
N TYR A 585 20.05 -35.39 10.14
CA TYR A 585 20.47 -33.99 10.18
C TYR A 585 19.36 -32.97 9.88
N ALA A 586 18.17 -33.40 9.44
CA ALA A 586 17.09 -32.46 9.09
C ALA A 586 16.66 -31.58 10.26
N GLN A 587 16.49 -32.16 11.45
CA GLN A 587 16.06 -31.42 12.63
C GLN A 587 17.14 -30.46 13.13
N PRO A 588 18.42 -30.87 13.33
CA PRO A 588 19.49 -29.95 13.67
C PRO A 588 19.63 -28.77 12.70
N VAL A 589 19.60 -29.02 11.39
CA VAL A 589 19.70 -27.95 10.38
C VAL A 589 18.48 -27.03 10.41
N ALA A 590 17.27 -27.58 10.56
CA ALA A 590 16.07 -26.76 10.69
C ALA A 590 16.11 -25.86 11.94
N VAL A 591 16.55 -26.39 13.08
CA VAL A 591 16.71 -25.62 14.33
C VAL A 591 17.76 -24.53 14.15
N LEU A 592 18.92 -24.84 13.56
CA LEU A 592 19.97 -23.87 13.27
C LEU A 592 19.44 -22.69 12.42
N LEU A 593 18.74 -22.99 11.32
CA LEU A 593 18.17 -21.98 10.44
C LEU A 593 17.12 -21.12 11.14
N LEU A 594 16.24 -21.72 11.95
CA LEU A 594 15.24 -20.98 12.72
C LEU A 594 15.89 -20.10 13.79
N SER A 595 16.87 -20.61 14.53
CA SER A 595 17.59 -19.84 15.54
C SER A 595 18.34 -18.65 14.93
N ALA A 596 19.02 -18.87 13.81
CA ALA A 596 19.71 -17.78 13.10
C ALA A 596 18.72 -16.74 12.54
N SER A 597 17.51 -17.15 12.15
CA SER A 597 16.47 -16.24 11.68
C SER A 597 15.88 -15.41 12.82
N LEU A 598 15.64 -16.03 13.97
CA LEU A 598 15.17 -15.34 15.18
C LEU A 598 16.20 -14.37 15.74
N LEU A 599 17.48 -14.79 15.81
CA LEU A 599 18.59 -13.91 16.18
C LEU A 599 18.64 -12.70 15.26
N GLY A 600 18.41 -12.93 13.97
CA GLY A 600 18.40 -11.90 12.97
C GLY A 600 17.34 -10.82 13.12
N VAL A 601 16.12 -11.26 13.38
CA VAL A 601 15.00 -10.37 13.67
C VAL A 601 15.23 -9.64 14.99
N ALA A 602 15.80 -10.30 16.00
CA ALA A 602 16.16 -9.67 17.27
C ALA A 602 17.19 -8.55 17.09
N ILE A 603 18.24 -8.78 16.29
CA ILE A 603 19.24 -7.75 15.94
C ILE A 603 18.56 -6.60 15.19
N PHE A 604 17.74 -6.91 14.18
CA PHE A 604 17.02 -5.88 13.43
C PHE A 604 16.13 -5.02 14.32
N TYR A 605 15.32 -5.62 15.20
CA TYR A 605 14.46 -4.86 16.11
C TYR A 605 15.24 -4.08 17.16
N HIS A 606 16.35 -4.62 17.66
CA HIS A 606 17.23 -3.89 18.57
C HIS A 606 17.76 -2.60 17.94
N SER A 607 18.10 -2.64 16.64
CA SER A 607 18.59 -1.47 15.90
C SER A 607 17.47 -0.55 15.41
N TYR A 608 16.34 -1.09 14.99
CA TYR A 608 15.23 -0.32 14.43
C TYR A 608 14.42 0.43 15.50
N LEU A 609 14.06 -0.21 16.61
CA LEU A 609 13.16 0.40 17.60
C LEU A 609 13.69 1.72 18.20
N PRO A 610 14.99 1.90 18.47
CA PRO A 610 15.53 3.19 18.92
C PRO A 610 15.47 4.32 17.88
N THR A 611 15.42 3.99 16.58
CA THR A 611 15.32 5.00 15.51
C THR A 611 13.91 5.57 15.37
N VAL A 612 12.90 4.86 15.90
CA VAL A 612 11.50 5.29 15.90
C VAL A 612 11.38 6.55 16.74
N ASP A 613 11.39 7.71 16.06
CA ASP A 613 11.47 9.05 16.67
C ASP A 613 10.47 9.24 17.83
N THR A 614 10.94 9.44 19.06
CA THR A 614 10.07 9.52 20.23
C THR A 614 9.44 10.90 20.46
N SER A 615 9.69 11.91 19.61
CA SER A 615 9.18 13.30 19.72
C SER A 615 7.67 13.47 19.44
N TYR A 616 6.90 12.42 19.73
CA TYR A 616 5.54 12.14 19.31
C TYR A 616 4.47 12.94 20.10
N LEU A 617 3.51 13.54 19.37
CA LEU A 617 2.34 14.27 19.93
C LEU A 617 0.98 13.56 19.71
N GLY A 618 0.91 12.36 19.09
CA GLY A 618 -0.37 11.63 18.94
C GLY A 618 -0.50 10.71 17.72
N ASP A 619 -0.30 11.16 16.50
CA ASP A 619 -0.41 10.35 15.26
C ASP A 619 0.53 10.92 14.21
N ARG A 620 1.48 10.10 13.74
CA ARG A 620 2.47 10.56 12.78
C ARG A 620 1.93 10.73 11.36
N GLY A 621 0.67 10.38 11.09
CA GLY A 621 -0.04 10.84 9.89
C GLY A 621 0.06 12.36 9.69
N GLN A 622 0.25 13.12 10.78
CA GLN A 622 0.59 14.55 10.75
C GLN A 622 1.84 14.88 9.90
N MET A 623 2.83 13.99 9.81
CA MET A 623 4.04 14.22 9.02
C MET A 623 3.82 14.17 7.50
N ILE A 624 2.64 13.72 7.04
CA ILE A 624 2.23 13.91 5.64
C ILE A 624 2.04 15.41 5.35
N TYR A 625 1.68 16.16 6.38
CA TYR A 625 1.35 17.59 6.35
C TYR A 625 2.49 18.47 6.87
N ALA A 626 3.34 17.96 7.78
CA ALA A 626 4.34 18.78 8.47
C ALA A 626 5.68 19.02 7.75
N ASP A 627 5.92 18.48 6.55
CA ASP A 627 7.20 18.65 5.85
C ASP A 627 7.24 19.87 4.93
N TYR A 628 7.16 21.05 5.53
CA TYR A 628 7.34 22.36 4.88
C TYR A 628 8.74 22.54 4.27
N ARG A 629 9.70 21.66 4.55
CA ARG A 629 11.11 21.82 4.13
C ARG A 629 11.38 21.40 2.69
N VAL A 630 10.45 20.69 2.05
CA VAL A 630 10.67 20.12 0.69
C VAL A 630 9.61 20.60 -0.32
N SER A 631 8.40 20.96 0.11
CA SER A 631 7.31 21.47 -0.75
C SER A 631 6.22 22.12 0.12
N ASN A 632 5.61 23.23 -0.30
CA ASN A 632 4.47 23.85 0.41
C ASN A 632 3.15 23.10 0.19
N MET A 633 3.20 21.94 -0.47
CA MET A 633 1.98 21.28 -0.94
C MET A 633 1.43 20.31 0.08
N ALA A 634 0.11 20.37 0.27
CA ALA A 634 -0.63 19.35 1.00
C ALA A 634 -0.33 17.95 0.40
N TRP A 635 0.17 17.07 1.28
CA TRP A 635 0.54 15.68 1.03
C TRP A 635 1.84 15.46 0.25
N TYR A 636 2.81 14.81 0.92
CA TYR A 636 4.08 14.44 0.29
C TYR A 636 3.86 13.50 -0.91
N TYR A 637 4.31 13.96 -2.07
CA TYR A 637 4.45 13.21 -3.31
C TYR A 637 5.76 13.58 -3.98
N ASP A 638 6.42 12.59 -4.57
CA ASP A 638 7.53 12.84 -5.49
C ASP A 638 7.06 13.59 -6.77
N SER A 639 8.01 13.95 -7.62
CA SER A 639 7.78 14.63 -8.91
C SER A 639 7.88 13.66 -10.10
N LEU A 640 7.82 12.33 -9.85
CA LEU A 640 8.09 11.29 -10.86
C LEU A 640 7.02 11.21 -11.95
N TYR A 641 5.78 11.59 -11.64
CA TYR A 641 4.62 11.44 -12.53
C TYR A 641 4.08 12.79 -13.03
N LEU A 642 4.91 13.82 -13.01
CA LEU A 642 4.57 15.13 -13.56
C LEU A 642 4.46 15.08 -15.10
N PRO A 643 3.52 15.83 -15.71
CA PRO A 643 3.46 16.03 -17.15
C PRO A 643 4.74 16.71 -17.66
N ASP A 644 5.17 16.37 -18.88
CA ASP A 644 6.28 17.11 -19.53
C ASP A 644 5.97 18.62 -19.56
N GLY A 645 6.95 19.43 -19.14
CA GLY A 645 6.83 20.89 -19.06
C GLY A 645 6.49 21.41 -17.66
N ALA A 646 5.87 20.58 -16.80
CA ALA A 646 5.60 20.96 -15.42
C ALA A 646 6.89 20.95 -14.60
N VAL A 647 7.25 22.12 -14.06
CA VAL A 647 8.38 22.29 -13.15
C VAL A 647 7.79 22.65 -11.80
N GLU A 648 7.82 21.68 -10.89
CA GLU A 648 7.43 21.89 -9.51
C GLU A 648 8.42 22.84 -8.84
N THR A 649 7.89 23.88 -8.21
CA THR A 649 8.61 24.73 -7.30
C THR A 649 8.07 24.52 -5.90
N ARG A 650 8.70 25.16 -4.93
CA ARG A 650 8.26 25.10 -3.55
C ARG A 650 6.81 25.58 -3.38
N ASP A 651 6.43 26.63 -4.10
CA ASP A 651 5.15 27.34 -3.95
C ASP A 651 4.13 26.97 -5.06
N GLY A 652 4.28 25.79 -5.67
CA GLY A 652 3.40 25.31 -6.74
C GLY A 652 4.17 24.94 -8.01
N PHE A 653 3.86 25.62 -9.13
CA PHE A 653 4.46 25.31 -10.42
C PHE A 653 4.83 26.57 -11.22
N GLU A 654 5.98 26.52 -11.89
CA GLU A 654 6.44 27.60 -12.76
C GLU A 654 5.63 27.69 -14.05
N CYS A 655 5.00 28.86 -14.28
CA CYS A 655 4.33 29.19 -15.54
C CYS A 655 5.19 30.16 -16.38
N LYS A 656 6.25 29.63 -17.03
CA LYS A 656 7.21 30.45 -17.80
C LYS A 656 6.65 30.94 -19.13
N THR A 657 5.76 30.16 -19.73
CA THR A 657 5.15 30.50 -21.03
C THR A 657 3.80 31.14 -20.77
N ALA A 658 3.58 32.36 -21.26
CA ALA A 658 2.26 32.99 -21.19
C ALA A 658 1.30 32.26 -22.14
N VAL A 659 0.28 31.61 -21.58
CA VAL A 659 -0.75 30.87 -22.33
C VAL A 659 -2.11 31.56 -22.24
N THR A 660 -2.45 32.15 -21.10
CA THR A 660 -3.74 32.81 -20.87
C THR A 660 -3.85 34.11 -21.68
N THR A 661 -4.88 34.21 -22.52
CA THR A 661 -5.19 35.39 -23.35
C THR A 661 -6.55 36.04 -23.03
N VAL A 662 -7.36 35.40 -22.17
CA VAL A 662 -8.66 35.90 -21.72
C VAL A 662 -8.56 36.60 -20.37
N GLU A 663 -9.54 37.45 -20.06
CA GLU A 663 -9.68 38.00 -18.72
C GLU A 663 -10.31 36.95 -17.80
N ILE A 664 -9.62 36.59 -16.72
CA ILE A 664 -10.09 35.63 -15.71
C ILE A 664 -10.62 36.43 -14.51
N ALA A 665 -11.91 36.25 -14.20
CA ALA A 665 -12.54 36.86 -13.04
C ALA A 665 -12.33 36.02 -11.77
N SER A 666 -12.45 34.69 -11.89
CA SER A 666 -12.17 33.76 -10.79
C SER A 666 -11.93 32.34 -11.30
N VAL A 667 -11.19 31.56 -10.50
CA VAL A 667 -11.05 30.12 -10.63
C VAL A 667 -11.40 29.51 -9.28
N GLU A 668 -12.45 28.69 -9.24
CA GLU A 668 -12.91 28.04 -8.01
C GLU A 668 -12.88 26.53 -8.20
N GLN A 669 -12.37 25.78 -7.22
CA GLN A 669 -12.41 24.32 -7.22
C GLN A 669 -13.41 23.82 -6.17
N ARG A 670 -14.33 22.93 -6.56
CA ARG A 670 -15.29 22.30 -5.64
C ARG A 670 -15.53 20.86 -6.06
N ASP A 671 -15.37 19.92 -5.13
CA ASP A 671 -15.64 18.48 -5.31
C ASP A 671 -15.01 17.88 -6.60
N GLY A 672 -13.75 18.20 -6.86
CA GLY A 672 -13.02 17.71 -8.05
C GLY A 672 -13.43 18.36 -9.38
N THR A 673 -14.23 19.43 -9.34
CA THR A 673 -14.62 20.25 -10.50
C THR A 673 -14.04 21.65 -10.39
N THR A 674 -13.50 22.18 -11.49
CA THR A 674 -12.96 23.54 -11.57
C THR A 674 -13.90 24.43 -12.37
N PHE A 675 -14.30 25.55 -11.79
CA PHE A 675 -15.16 26.57 -12.38
C PHE A 675 -14.30 27.78 -12.74
N LEU A 676 -14.21 28.07 -14.04
CA LEU A 676 -13.48 29.21 -14.59
C LEU A 676 -14.48 30.27 -15.02
N ARG A 677 -14.50 31.43 -14.35
CA ARG A 677 -15.25 32.59 -14.83
C ARG A 677 -14.33 33.49 -15.65
N CYS A 678 -14.62 33.62 -16.95
CA CYS A 678 -13.76 34.37 -17.87
C CYS A 678 -14.55 35.12 -18.94
N SER A 679 -13.90 36.13 -19.54
CA SER A 679 -14.39 36.89 -20.68
C SER A 679 -13.34 36.99 -21.78
N GLU A 680 -13.76 36.67 -23.01
CA GLU A 680 -12.97 36.87 -24.22
C GLU A 680 -13.18 38.32 -24.72
N VAL A 681 -12.07 39.02 -25.03
CA VAL A 681 -12.06 40.48 -25.27
C VAL A 681 -11.59 40.84 -26.68
N ASN A 682 -10.87 39.95 -27.36
CA ASN A 682 -10.18 40.22 -28.62
C ASN A 682 -10.97 39.76 -29.87
N GLY A 683 -12.12 39.10 -29.71
CA GLY A 683 -12.96 38.64 -30.83
C GLY A 683 -12.38 37.42 -31.57
N GLU A 684 -11.38 36.76 -30.99
CA GLU A 684 -10.76 35.54 -31.50
C GLU A 684 -10.88 34.42 -30.46
N THR A 685 -10.52 33.18 -30.82
CA THR A 685 -10.52 32.10 -29.82
C THR A 685 -9.42 32.37 -28.79
N GLY A 686 -9.84 32.62 -27.56
CA GLY A 686 -8.95 32.84 -26.42
C GLY A 686 -8.50 31.53 -25.77
N TYR A 687 -7.58 31.63 -24.83
CA TYR A 687 -7.05 30.51 -24.06
C TYR A 687 -6.98 30.87 -22.58
N ALA A 688 -7.29 29.92 -21.71
CA ALA A 688 -7.09 30.03 -20.28
C ALA A 688 -6.27 28.83 -19.79
N GLU A 689 -5.17 29.10 -19.08
CA GLU A 689 -4.42 28.08 -18.35
C GLU A 689 -4.95 27.98 -16.92
N LEU A 690 -5.24 26.77 -16.47
CA LEU A 690 -5.75 26.48 -15.13
C LEU A 690 -4.62 25.91 -14.26
N PRO A 691 -4.65 26.14 -12.93
CA PRO A 691 -3.71 25.55 -11.99
C PRO A 691 -4.05 24.08 -11.73
N LEU A 692 -3.97 23.26 -12.79
CA LEU A 692 -4.24 21.82 -12.76
C LEU A 692 -3.17 21.12 -13.60
N LEU A 693 -2.55 20.07 -13.05
CA LEU A 693 -1.62 19.24 -13.81
C LEU A 693 -2.38 18.47 -14.88
N TYR A 694 -1.85 18.51 -16.11
CA TYR A 694 -2.52 17.87 -17.23
C TYR A 694 -2.40 16.34 -17.18
N TYR A 695 -3.54 15.67 -17.10
CA TYR A 695 -3.68 14.24 -17.37
C TYR A 695 -4.80 14.01 -18.40
N PRO A 696 -4.62 13.09 -19.37
CA PRO A 696 -5.66 12.76 -20.35
C PRO A 696 -6.97 12.34 -19.67
N GLY A 697 -8.00 13.17 -19.83
CA GLY A 697 -9.33 12.96 -19.24
C GLY A 697 -10.03 14.25 -18.81
N TYR A 698 -9.30 15.36 -18.63
CA TYR A 698 -9.95 16.65 -18.43
C TYR A 698 -10.81 17.05 -19.65
N THR A 699 -12.04 17.47 -19.39
CA THR A 699 -13.02 17.86 -20.42
C THR A 699 -13.86 19.05 -19.95
N VAL A 700 -14.46 19.76 -20.91
CA VAL A 700 -15.50 20.77 -20.67
C VAL A 700 -16.86 20.13 -20.95
N PRO A 701 -17.65 19.73 -19.94
CA PRO A 701 -18.90 18.97 -20.15
C PRO A 701 -19.93 19.74 -20.97
N ASP A 702 -19.96 21.06 -20.80
CA ASP A 702 -20.91 21.96 -21.47
C ASP A 702 -20.52 22.26 -22.93
N GLY A 703 -19.37 21.75 -23.39
CA GLY A 703 -18.90 21.85 -24.77
C GLY A 703 -18.39 23.22 -25.20
N GLN A 704 -18.24 24.16 -24.27
CA GLN A 704 -17.79 25.54 -24.52
C GLN A 704 -16.26 25.65 -24.65
N GLY A 705 -15.65 24.77 -25.43
CA GLY A 705 -14.20 24.73 -25.61
C GLY A 705 -13.62 23.31 -25.62
N ILE A 706 -12.31 23.23 -25.82
CA ILE A 706 -11.53 22.01 -25.86
C ILE A 706 -10.38 22.14 -24.86
N VAL A 707 -10.12 21.06 -24.13
CA VAL A 707 -9.00 20.97 -23.20
C VAL A 707 -7.73 20.50 -23.93
N PHE A 708 -6.59 21.09 -23.61
CA PHE A 708 -5.28 20.71 -24.14
C PHE A 708 -4.19 20.80 -23.06
N ARG A 709 -3.03 20.19 -23.34
CA ARG A 709 -1.84 20.32 -22.49
C ARG A 709 -1.07 21.57 -22.87
N THR A 710 -0.80 22.45 -21.92
CA THR A 710 0.00 23.66 -22.17
C THR A 710 1.51 23.36 -22.18
N ALA A 711 2.32 24.35 -22.58
CA ALA A 711 3.77 24.25 -22.52
C ALA A 711 4.31 24.14 -21.08
N ASN A 712 3.54 24.61 -20.10
CA ASN A 712 3.86 24.53 -18.67
C ASN A 712 3.39 23.19 -18.04
N GLY A 713 2.89 22.24 -18.84
CA GLY A 713 2.38 20.95 -18.36
C GLY A 713 1.02 21.03 -17.66
N MET A 714 0.31 22.16 -17.78
CA MET A 714 -0.97 22.43 -17.15
C MET A 714 -2.16 22.15 -18.07
N VAL A 715 -3.36 22.17 -17.48
CA VAL A 715 -4.63 22.13 -18.21
C VAL A 715 -4.91 23.49 -18.85
N GLY A 716 -4.92 23.53 -20.18
CA GLY A 716 -5.37 24.67 -20.96
C GLY A 716 -6.77 24.44 -21.51
N VAL A 717 -7.59 25.50 -21.57
CA VAL A 717 -8.94 25.49 -22.12
C VAL A 717 -9.07 26.56 -23.20
N THR A 718 -9.62 26.21 -24.35
CA THR A 718 -9.97 27.19 -25.38
C THR A 718 -11.28 27.89 -25.01
N VAL A 719 -11.32 29.22 -25.11
CA VAL A 719 -12.50 30.04 -24.86
C VAL A 719 -13.01 30.58 -26.20
N PRO A 720 -14.26 30.29 -26.62
CA PRO A 720 -14.78 30.78 -27.89
C PRO A 720 -14.80 32.30 -27.97
N ALA A 721 -14.64 32.84 -29.18
CA ALA A 721 -14.67 34.29 -29.43
C ALA A 721 -15.96 34.93 -28.91
N GLY A 722 -15.83 36.03 -28.18
CA GLY A 722 -16.96 36.75 -27.56
C GLY A 722 -17.68 35.99 -26.44
N TYR A 723 -17.13 34.87 -25.94
CA TYR A 723 -17.70 34.17 -24.79
C TYR A 723 -17.43 34.95 -23.49
N SER A 724 -18.48 35.14 -22.70
CA SER A 724 -18.40 35.65 -21.34
C SER A 724 -19.32 34.82 -20.45
N GLY A 725 -18.74 34.19 -19.43
CA GLY A 725 -19.49 33.30 -18.57
C GLY A 725 -18.59 32.40 -17.74
N GLU A 726 -19.16 31.28 -17.32
CA GLU A 726 -18.49 30.29 -16.50
C GLU A 726 -18.27 29.02 -17.33
N ILE A 727 -17.04 28.51 -17.34
CA ILE A 727 -16.65 27.25 -17.98
C ILE A 727 -16.36 26.24 -16.89
N ARG A 728 -17.05 25.10 -16.94
CA ARG A 728 -16.82 23.97 -16.06
C ARG A 728 -15.79 23.03 -16.66
N VAL A 729 -14.75 22.71 -15.89
CA VAL A 729 -13.72 21.73 -16.24
C VAL A 729 -13.72 20.61 -15.22
N GLU A 730 -13.78 19.37 -15.70
CA GLU A 730 -13.75 18.19 -14.84
C GLU A 730 -13.01 17.03 -15.50
N PHE A 731 -12.46 16.15 -14.67
CA PHE A 731 -11.85 14.92 -15.14
C PHE A 731 -12.92 13.86 -15.44
N ARG A 732 -13.02 13.44 -16.71
CA ARG A 732 -13.81 12.29 -17.15
C ARG A 732 -12.94 11.28 -17.85
N GLU A 733 -13.06 10.02 -17.43
CA GLU A 733 -12.31 8.93 -18.05
C GLU A 733 -12.61 8.84 -19.56
N PRO A 734 -11.57 8.74 -20.41
CA PRO A 734 -11.75 8.44 -21.82
C PRO A 734 -12.61 7.18 -22.03
N ARG A 735 -13.52 7.20 -23.01
CA ARG A 735 -14.43 6.06 -23.30
C ARG A 735 -13.73 4.71 -23.45
N ARG A 736 -12.49 4.72 -23.97
CA ARG A 736 -11.65 3.52 -24.10
C ARG A 736 -11.24 2.93 -22.74
N TRP A 737 -11.02 3.77 -21.72
CA TRP A 737 -10.72 3.33 -20.36
C TRP A 737 -11.95 2.71 -19.71
N LEU A 738 -13.12 3.37 -19.83
CA LEU A 738 -14.39 2.80 -19.36
C LEU A 738 -14.69 1.43 -19.99
N ALA A 739 -14.43 1.26 -21.28
CA ALA A 739 -14.58 -0.03 -21.95
C ALA A 739 -13.62 -1.10 -21.38
N ALA A 740 -12.37 -0.71 -21.06
CA ALA A 740 -11.40 -1.59 -20.42
C ALA A 740 -11.83 -1.97 -18.98
N ASP A 741 -12.40 -1.03 -18.23
CA ASP A 741 -12.95 -1.27 -16.90
C ASP A 741 -14.08 -2.30 -16.94
N LEU A 742 -15.01 -2.15 -17.90
CA LEU A 742 -16.10 -3.10 -18.12
C LEU A 742 -15.59 -4.50 -18.48
N VAL A 743 -14.54 -4.62 -19.31
CA VAL A 743 -13.94 -5.92 -19.66
C VAL A 743 -13.32 -6.58 -18.44
N SER A 744 -12.57 -5.83 -17.63
CA SER A 744 -11.98 -6.35 -16.39
C SER A 744 -13.06 -6.80 -15.40
N LEU A 745 -14.11 -5.99 -15.21
CA LEU A 745 -15.24 -6.33 -14.35
C LEU A 745 -15.98 -7.59 -14.85
N ALA A 746 -16.32 -7.66 -16.14
CA ALA A 746 -16.98 -8.82 -16.73
C ALA A 746 -16.13 -10.09 -16.59
N THR A 747 -14.81 -9.97 -16.76
CA THR A 747 -13.87 -11.10 -16.58
C THR A 747 -13.85 -11.57 -15.12
N ALA A 748 -13.79 -10.64 -14.16
CA ALA A 748 -13.83 -10.95 -12.74
C ALA A 748 -15.14 -11.65 -12.34
N LEU A 749 -16.28 -11.13 -12.80
CA LEU A 749 -17.61 -11.71 -12.57
C LEU A 749 -17.74 -13.11 -13.19
N ALA A 750 -17.23 -13.31 -14.40
CA ALA A 750 -17.24 -14.63 -15.06
C ALA A 750 -16.40 -15.66 -14.28
N LEU A 751 -15.24 -15.26 -13.76
CA LEU A 751 -14.42 -16.13 -12.91
C LEU A 751 -15.11 -16.43 -11.57
N ALA A 752 -15.70 -15.42 -10.92
CA ALA A 752 -16.44 -15.60 -9.67
C ALA A 752 -17.64 -16.54 -9.86
N ALA A 753 -18.43 -16.35 -10.93
CA ALA A 753 -19.54 -17.22 -11.28
C ALA A 753 -19.06 -18.65 -11.55
N ARG A 754 -17.94 -18.82 -12.26
CA ARG A 754 -17.36 -20.14 -12.52
C ARG A 754 -16.92 -20.84 -11.24
N LEU A 755 -16.38 -20.11 -10.26
CA LEU A 755 -16.01 -20.66 -8.96
C LEU A 755 -17.26 -21.02 -8.13
N ALA A 756 -18.30 -20.19 -8.17
CA ALA A 756 -19.57 -20.41 -7.46
C ALA A 756 -20.38 -21.59 -8.03
N ILE A 757 -20.40 -21.78 -9.35
CA ILE A 757 -21.10 -22.87 -10.06
C ILE A 757 -20.32 -24.20 -9.99
N HIS A 758 -19.12 -24.22 -9.40
CA HIS A 758 -18.37 -25.44 -9.12
C HIS A 758 -18.45 -25.93 -7.65
N PRO A 759 -19.63 -26.10 -7.00
CA PRO A 759 -19.68 -26.80 -5.74
C PRO A 759 -19.61 -28.32 -5.98
N ARG A 760 -18.52 -28.92 -5.48
CA ARG A 760 -18.42 -30.32 -5.02
C ARG A 760 -19.09 -31.38 -5.91
N ARG A 761 -18.35 -31.93 -6.89
CA ARG A 761 -18.54 -33.35 -7.23
C ARG A 761 -18.24 -34.18 -5.98
N LYS A 762 -19.30 -34.58 -5.26
CA LYS A 762 -19.26 -35.58 -4.19
C LYS A 762 -18.40 -36.76 -4.64
N LYS A 763 -17.41 -37.13 -3.83
CA LYS A 763 -16.89 -38.50 -3.79
C LYS A 763 -18.05 -39.41 -3.34
N SER A 764 -18.88 -39.85 -4.26
CA SER A 764 -19.75 -41.02 -4.06
C SER A 764 -19.42 -42.01 -5.17
N GLY A 765 -18.75 -43.09 -4.81
CA GLY A 765 -18.37 -44.16 -5.74
C GLY A 765 -17.03 -44.80 -5.42
N GLY A 766 -16.87 -45.32 -4.20
CA GLY A 766 -15.66 -46.00 -3.76
C GLY A 766 -15.92 -46.95 -2.59
N LYS A 767 -17.08 -47.63 -2.61
CA LYS A 767 -17.40 -48.80 -1.77
C LYS A 767 -18.36 -49.68 -2.58
N ARG A 768 -17.81 -50.50 -3.48
CA ARG A 768 -18.38 -51.73 -4.05
C ARG A 768 -17.44 -52.25 -5.14
N ARG A 769 -16.38 -52.94 -4.71
CA ARG A 769 -15.66 -53.96 -5.48
C ARG A 769 -14.73 -54.73 -4.53
N GLU A 770 -15.35 -55.29 -3.50
CA GLU A 770 -14.94 -56.50 -2.80
C GLU A 770 -16.27 -57.23 -2.60
N GLN A 771 -16.32 -58.53 -2.92
CA GLN A 771 -17.50 -59.36 -3.19
C GLN A 771 -18.05 -59.32 -4.63
N ALA A 772 -17.29 -59.91 -5.56
CA ALA A 772 -17.79 -60.97 -6.46
C ALA A 772 -16.66 -61.43 -7.38
N ARG A 773 -16.24 -62.69 -7.18
CA ARG A 773 -15.27 -63.52 -7.93
C ARG A 773 -13.80 -63.25 -7.66
#